data_AF-A0A9D0C6F9-F1
#
_entry.id   AF-A0A9D0C6F9-F1
#
_cell.length_a   1.000
_cell.length_b   1.000
_cell.length_c   1.000
_cell.angle_alpha   90.00
_cell.angle_beta   90.00
_cell.angle_gamma   90.00
#
_symmetry.space_group_name_H-M   'P 1'
#
loop_
_entity.id
_entity.type
_entity.pdbx_description
1 polymer ?
#
loop_
_entity_poly.entity_id
_entity_poly.type
_entity_poly.pdbx_seq_one_letter_code
_entity_poly.pdbx_strand_id
1 'polypeptide(L)'
;MTTERRRGVRQGVVALVAVMVAVLAVSCVQTGKKIKRAPARTCLDCHPDMGKKFRQGYVHAPVKKGRCDRCHLPHGLIGGLFLREKQPGLCLTCHRQLQPPPTSRSVHRPVAAGSCTTCHDPHNSPYPYQLKAEASQSCFACHDRDQFRKKYVHAPLEKGCRTCHDPHFSGNVSLLVRKPDALCRSCHQLQRPSFIRAHSGYPVQSGCLQCHTPHAGDRRFLLRKTVHAPVKAGKCDSCHRVEKGAIRTLAAADTLCLSCHEAPRPGRKSSHQPWMKKRCTACHAVHASDFRALLARAPERICLDCHGQGGKRGAAQARPVASTPPGKAGKAEKGGKGTGRPRSVHQPVARGACLDCHRGHASDQKALLRKDERTLCLSCHAGAVYGAGPRSHPPADGRSCDTCHLPHQSDNVALLAAPQQRLCFGCHRRQADERGRLSLHRPFAEGDCVGCHKLHNPAARPFLRQPEQGGALCRSCHRDVGKAGGKTRIHQPVARGKCGRCHAAHAADYAALVREKPGRLCLSCHRDVGREISAATAGHPPVRDGDCLACHGAHGSPHAALLKKGQPMLCLACHRDVARFWRKGVAHRPAVRDCGQCHAAHGSRISGILTARAGILCSRCHKVNDREFVARHHGIRPGPDSCVSCHDAHGGPDRGLLYPVGHAPFLKGTCAPCHKGRAKK
;
A
#
# COMPACT_ATOMS: atom_id res chain seq x y z
N MET A 1 -70.57 0.45 47.97
CA MET A 1 -69.75 -0.54 48.72
C MET A 1 -68.41 -0.71 48.01
N THR A 2 -67.25 -0.51 48.61
CA THR A 2 -66.88 0.26 49.81
C THR A 2 -65.49 0.83 49.53
N THR A 3 -65.33 2.08 49.95
CA THR A 3 -64.12 2.88 50.04
C THR A 3 -63.00 2.24 50.88
N GLU A 4 -63.26 1.08 51.49
CA GLU A 4 -62.31 0.28 52.28
C GLU A 4 -61.24 -0.40 51.42
N ARG A 5 -61.57 -0.87 50.21
CA ARG A 5 -60.61 -1.61 49.36
C ARG A 5 -59.47 -0.72 48.83
N ARG A 6 -59.70 0.60 48.74
CA ARG A 6 -58.66 1.57 48.34
C ARG A 6 -57.77 2.03 49.49
N ARG A 7 -58.21 1.93 50.76
CA ARG A 7 -57.37 2.22 51.93
C ARG A 7 -56.37 1.10 52.22
N GLY A 8 -56.77 -0.17 52.08
CA GLY A 8 -55.88 -1.32 52.28
C GLY A 8 -54.71 -1.39 51.28
N VAL A 9 -54.94 -1.04 50.01
CA VAL A 9 -53.87 -1.02 48.98
C VAL A 9 -52.90 0.13 49.22
N ARG A 10 -53.37 1.31 49.65
CA ARG A 10 -52.50 2.45 49.98
C ARG A 10 -51.66 2.19 51.23
N GLN A 11 -52.22 1.55 52.26
CA GLN A 11 -51.47 1.17 53.46
C GLN A 11 -50.45 0.07 53.19
N GLY A 12 -50.78 -0.91 52.33
CA GLY A 12 -49.83 -1.95 51.89
C GLY A 12 -48.66 -1.40 51.06
N VAL A 13 -48.90 -0.46 50.16
CA VAL A 13 -47.84 0.17 49.35
C VAL A 13 -46.97 1.11 50.18
N VAL A 14 -47.54 1.86 51.13
CA VAL A 14 -46.74 2.72 52.04
C VAL A 14 -45.90 1.87 53.00
N ALA A 15 -46.41 0.74 53.49
CA ALA A 15 -45.63 -0.20 54.30
C ALA A 15 -44.50 -0.87 53.50
N LEU A 16 -44.75 -1.27 52.25
CA LEU A 16 -43.71 -1.87 51.39
C LEU A 16 -42.61 -0.88 51.01
N VAL A 17 -42.98 0.38 50.76
CA VAL A 17 -42.02 1.47 50.47
C VAL A 17 -41.23 1.85 51.72
N ALA A 18 -41.86 1.88 52.90
CA ALA A 18 -41.17 2.14 54.16
C ALA A 18 -40.15 1.02 54.50
N VAL A 19 -40.50 -0.25 54.25
CA VAL A 19 -39.57 -1.38 54.43
C VAL A 19 -38.45 -1.34 53.40
N MET A 20 -38.71 -1.00 52.13
CA MET A 20 -37.64 -0.83 51.13
C MET A 20 -36.71 0.35 51.44
N VAL A 21 -37.24 1.48 51.93
CA VAL A 21 -36.43 2.64 52.34
C VAL A 21 -35.60 2.32 53.60
N ALA A 22 -36.15 1.54 54.55
CA ALA A 22 -35.39 1.06 55.70
C ALA A 22 -34.27 0.08 55.31
N VAL A 23 -34.52 -0.86 54.38
CA VAL A 23 -33.50 -1.79 53.86
C VAL A 23 -32.42 -1.07 53.04
N LEU A 24 -32.78 -0.01 52.30
CA LEU A 24 -31.82 0.85 51.61
C LEU A 24 -31.01 1.73 52.57
N ALA A 25 -31.60 2.18 53.68
CA ALA A 25 -30.88 2.93 54.72
C ALA A 25 -29.89 2.07 55.50
N VAL A 26 -30.21 0.78 55.77
CA VAL A 26 -29.28 -0.16 56.41
C VAL A 26 -28.13 -0.59 55.47
N SER A 27 -28.31 -0.49 54.15
CA SER A 27 -27.28 -0.83 53.17
C SER A 27 -26.22 0.27 52.93
N CYS A 28 -26.39 1.45 53.52
CA CYS A 28 -25.45 2.58 53.39
C CYS A 28 -24.58 2.82 54.63
N VAL A 29 -24.53 1.91 55.61
CA VAL A 29 -23.41 1.88 56.57
C VAL A 29 -22.24 1.15 55.90
N GLN A 30 -21.70 1.76 54.85
CA GLN A 30 -20.34 1.46 54.43
C GLN A 30 -19.41 1.95 55.52
N THR A 31 -18.81 0.98 56.21
CA THR A 31 -17.58 1.10 56.98
C THR A 31 -16.67 2.16 56.37
N GLY A 32 -16.52 3.29 57.05
CA GLY A 32 -15.59 4.35 56.70
C GLY A 32 -14.15 3.91 56.88
N LYS A 33 -13.67 2.94 56.08
CA LYS A 33 -12.24 2.81 55.84
C LYS A 33 -11.87 3.95 54.89
N LYS A 34 -11.38 5.06 55.44
CA LYS A 34 -10.62 6.05 54.67
C LYS A 34 -9.51 5.30 53.94
N ILE A 35 -9.71 5.02 52.65
CA ILE A 35 -8.63 4.54 51.79
C ILE A 35 -7.62 5.68 51.81
N LYS A 36 -6.53 5.52 52.58
CA LYS A 36 -5.36 6.39 52.51
C LYS A 36 -4.85 6.26 51.08
N ARG A 37 -5.30 7.13 50.17
CA ARG A 37 -4.71 7.24 48.85
C ARG A 37 -3.24 7.61 49.09
N ALA A 38 -2.34 6.73 48.67
CA ALA A 38 -0.92 7.03 48.66
C ALA A 38 -0.71 8.39 47.97
N PRO A 39 0.26 9.21 48.42
CA PRO A 39 0.53 10.50 47.78
C PRO A 39 0.70 10.29 46.27
N ALA A 40 0.04 11.15 45.49
CA ALA A 40 0.04 11.04 44.04
C ALA A 40 1.49 11.10 43.53
N ARG A 41 2.02 9.96 43.08
CA ARG A 41 3.36 9.90 42.49
C ARG A 41 3.43 10.85 41.31
N THR A 42 4.46 11.68 41.28
CA THR A 42 4.72 12.58 40.15
C THR A 42 5.15 11.77 38.94
N CYS A 43 5.05 12.35 37.74
CA CYS A 43 5.51 11.68 36.53
C CYS A 43 6.99 11.29 36.60
N LEU A 44 7.83 12.07 37.28
CA LEU A 44 9.27 11.83 37.39
C LEU A 44 9.64 10.76 38.43
N ASP A 45 8.74 10.45 39.35
CA ASP A 45 8.93 9.36 40.33
C ASP A 45 8.97 8.00 39.61
N CYS A 46 8.20 7.86 38.52
CA CYS A 46 8.18 6.68 37.67
C CYS A 46 9.06 6.83 36.41
N HIS A 47 9.40 8.06 35.99
CA HIS A 47 10.23 8.35 34.81
C HIS A 47 11.48 9.19 35.18
N PRO A 48 12.38 8.68 36.05
CA PRO A 48 13.53 9.45 36.53
C PRO A 48 14.52 9.81 35.40
N ASP A 49 14.66 8.95 34.40
CA ASP A 49 15.56 9.16 33.27
C ASP A 49 15.12 10.32 32.37
N MET A 50 13.81 10.55 32.24
CA MET A 50 13.26 11.70 31.53
C MET A 50 13.60 13.00 32.24
N GLY A 51 13.61 12.99 33.58
CA GLY A 51 14.03 14.12 34.40
C GLY A 51 15.48 14.52 34.15
N LYS A 52 16.40 13.54 34.04
CA LYS A 52 17.81 13.79 33.73
C LYS A 52 17.98 14.36 32.31
N LYS A 53 17.26 13.81 31.34
CA LYS A 53 17.35 14.21 29.92
C LYS A 53 16.82 15.61 29.66
N PHE A 54 15.65 15.96 30.20
CA PHE A 54 14.95 17.20 29.85
C PHE A 54 15.38 18.43 30.68
N ARG A 55 16.28 18.26 31.66
CA ARG A 55 16.81 19.37 32.47
C ARG A 55 18.07 20.02 31.90
N GLN A 56 18.50 19.62 30.71
CA GLN A 56 19.73 20.10 30.07
C GLN A 56 19.46 21.26 29.11
N GLY A 57 20.41 22.19 28.97
CA GLY A 57 20.33 23.31 28.02
C GLY A 57 19.20 24.30 28.32
N TYR A 58 18.57 24.82 27.27
CA TYR A 58 17.42 25.72 27.34
C TYR A 58 16.14 24.93 27.57
N VAL A 59 15.80 24.75 28.85
CA VAL A 59 14.62 23.99 29.28
C VAL A 59 13.34 24.82 29.16
N HIS A 60 12.29 24.21 28.61
CA HIS A 60 10.99 24.84 28.51
C HIS A 60 10.36 25.04 29.91
N ALA A 61 9.77 26.20 30.16
CA ALA A 61 9.33 26.62 31.49
C ALA A 61 8.40 25.62 32.24
N PRO A 62 7.40 24.97 31.60
CA PRO A 62 6.58 23.95 32.27
C PRO A 62 7.40 22.73 32.72
N VAL A 63 8.39 22.32 31.92
CA VAL A 63 9.28 21.19 32.22
C VAL A 63 10.23 21.54 33.36
N LYS A 64 10.80 22.75 33.35
CA LYS A 64 11.64 23.25 34.46
C LYS A 64 10.89 23.21 35.79
N LYS A 65 9.59 23.48 35.77
CA LYS A 65 8.69 23.43 36.93
C LYS A 65 8.14 22.03 37.26
N GLY A 66 8.54 20.98 36.55
CA GLY A 66 8.06 19.61 36.75
C GLY A 66 6.59 19.37 36.40
N ARG A 67 5.95 20.32 35.70
CA ARG A 67 4.52 20.28 35.35
C ARG A 67 4.27 19.52 34.05
N CYS A 68 4.67 18.26 34.01
CA CYS A 68 4.50 17.37 32.85
C CYS A 68 3.02 17.17 32.50
N ASP A 69 2.17 17.19 33.52
CA ASP A 69 0.72 17.04 33.46
C ASP A 69 0.03 18.15 32.66
N ARG A 70 0.69 19.26 32.35
CA ARG A 70 0.07 20.35 31.56
C ARG A 70 0.03 20.07 30.08
N CYS A 71 0.94 19.23 29.61
CA CYS A 71 1.01 18.84 28.22
C CYS A 71 0.64 17.37 28.03
N HIS A 72 1.01 16.51 28.97
CA HIS A 72 0.75 15.08 28.92
C HIS A 72 -0.42 14.69 29.80
N LEU A 73 -1.21 13.73 29.34
CA LEU A 73 -2.18 13.03 30.16
C LEU A 73 -1.46 11.91 30.94
N PRO A 74 -1.78 11.72 32.24
CA PRO A 74 -1.30 10.57 32.98
C PRO A 74 -1.75 9.27 32.30
N HIS A 75 -0.82 8.33 32.15
CA HIS A 75 -1.14 6.97 31.72
C HIS A 75 -1.13 6.03 32.93
N GLY A 76 -2.13 5.14 32.99
CA GLY A 76 -2.26 4.13 34.04
C GLY A 76 -1.47 2.86 33.70
N LEU A 77 -2.05 1.68 33.95
CA LEU A 77 -1.44 0.39 33.59
C LEU A 77 -1.26 0.17 32.08
N ILE A 78 -2.06 0.85 31.25
CA ILE A 78 -1.98 0.75 29.79
C ILE A 78 -1.04 1.86 29.31
N GLY A 79 0.21 1.47 29.02
CA GLY A 79 1.27 2.40 28.64
C GLY A 79 0.99 3.14 27.33
N GLY A 80 1.02 4.47 27.37
CA GLY A 80 0.91 5.32 26.18
C GLY A 80 1.23 6.79 26.49
N LEU A 81 1.86 7.48 25.56
CA LEU A 81 2.14 8.91 25.66
C LEU A 81 1.03 9.71 24.97
N PHE A 82 0.20 10.38 25.76
CA PHE A 82 -0.94 11.14 25.25
C PHE A 82 -0.79 12.62 25.59
N LEU A 83 -1.03 13.49 24.61
CA LEU A 83 -1.10 14.93 24.84
C LEU A 83 -2.51 15.32 25.27
N ARG A 84 -2.62 16.34 26.14
CA ARG A 84 -3.92 16.92 26.53
C ARG A 84 -4.68 17.51 25.35
N GLU A 85 -3.94 18.03 24.39
CA GLU A 85 -4.48 18.63 23.18
C GLU A 85 -3.48 18.44 22.04
N LYS A 86 -3.98 18.43 20.81
CA LYS A 86 -3.11 18.37 19.63
C LYS A 86 -2.51 19.76 19.35
N GLN A 87 -1.40 19.80 18.62
CA GLN A 87 -0.90 21.07 18.09
C GLN A 87 -1.87 21.57 17.00
N PRO A 88 -2.04 22.90 16.83
CA PRO A 88 -1.36 23.98 17.56
C PRO A 88 -2.00 24.33 18.90
N GLY A 89 -3.23 23.87 19.17
CA GLY A 89 -4.04 24.24 20.33
C GLY A 89 -3.28 24.16 21.65
N LEU A 90 -2.59 23.03 21.87
CA LEU A 90 -1.78 22.82 23.08
C LEU A 90 -0.77 23.94 23.34
N CYS A 91 -0.04 24.35 22.31
CA CYS A 91 0.99 25.39 22.40
C CYS A 91 0.37 26.77 22.60
N LEU A 92 -0.72 27.04 21.88
CA LEU A 92 -1.42 28.32 21.91
C LEU A 92 -2.21 28.55 23.20
N THR A 93 -2.40 27.54 24.05
CA THR A 93 -2.92 27.74 25.42
C THR A 93 -2.11 28.79 26.18
N CYS A 94 -0.78 28.79 25.99
CA CYS A 94 0.16 29.69 26.64
C CYS A 94 0.79 30.70 25.66
N HIS A 95 1.01 30.32 24.39
CA HIS A 95 1.65 31.18 23.38
C HIS A 95 0.64 31.86 22.45
N ARG A 96 -0.40 32.48 23.02
CA ARG A 96 -1.51 33.11 22.26
C ARG A 96 -1.04 34.17 21.27
N GLN A 97 0.04 34.88 21.59
CA GLN A 97 0.65 35.89 20.72
C GLN A 97 1.25 35.32 19.43
N LEU A 98 1.47 34.00 19.36
CA LEU A 98 1.95 33.32 18.15
C LEU A 98 0.80 32.90 17.23
N GLN A 99 -0.45 33.18 17.61
CA GLN A 99 -1.60 32.97 16.74
C GLN A 99 -1.63 34.08 15.68
N PRO A 100 -1.55 33.74 14.37
CA PRO A 100 -1.53 34.76 13.33
C PRO A 100 -2.85 35.55 13.32
N PRO A 101 -2.82 36.88 13.43
CA PRO A 101 -4.03 37.69 13.32
C PRO A 101 -4.57 37.65 11.88
N PRO A 102 -5.90 37.88 11.68
CA PRO A 102 -6.50 37.94 10.34
C PRO A 102 -5.85 38.96 9.39
N THR A 103 -5.19 39.97 9.94
CA THR A 103 -4.47 41.02 9.20
C THR A 103 -3.13 40.57 8.64
N SER A 104 -2.66 39.37 8.98
CA SER A 104 -1.40 38.80 8.49
C SER A 104 -1.46 38.61 6.98
N ARG A 105 -0.54 39.25 6.24
CA ARG A 105 -0.43 39.06 4.78
C ARG A 105 0.36 37.81 4.40
N SER A 106 1.19 37.31 5.31
CA SER A 106 2.00 36.12 5.10
C SER A 106 2.12 35.35 6.41
N VAL A 107 1.83 34.05 6.36
CA VAL A 107 1.98 33.13 7.48
C VAL A 107 2.89 32.00 7.03
N HIS A 108 3.87 31.65 7.85
CA HIS A 108 4.83 30.60 7.52
C HIS A 108 4.12 29.25 7.56
N ARG A 109 4.39 28.39 6.58
CA ARG A 109 3.64 27.14 6.39
C ARG A 109 3.60 26.22 7.61
N PRO A 110 4.70 25.98 8.37
CA PRO A 110 4.63 25.18 9.59
C PRO A 110 3.69 25.77 10.65
N VAL A 111 3.61 27.11 10.73
CA VAL A 111 2.70 27.79 11.65
C VAL A 111 1.26 27.68 11.18
N ALA A 112 1.01 27.90 9.88
CA ALA A 112 -0.32 27.73 9.30
C ALA A 112 -0.86 26.29 9.44
N ALA A 113 0.03 25.29 9.38
CA ALA A 113 -0.30 23.89 9.63
C ALA A 113 -0.41 23.54 11.13
N GLY A 114 -0.02 24.45 12.01
CA GLY A 114 0.00 24.24 13.46
C GLY A 114 1.09 23.29 13.95
N SER A 115 2.16 23.07 13.18
CA SER A 115 3.23 22.10 13.48
C SER A 115 4.43 22.75 14.15
N CYS A 116 4.24 23.32 15.34
CA CYS A 116 5.27 24.05 16.12
C CYS A 116 6.53 23.22 16.34
N THR A 117 6.35 21.93 16.64
CA THR A 117 7.43 20.98 16.93
C THR A 117 8.28 20.58 15.72
N THR A 118 7.98 21.11 14.53
CA THR A 118 8.87 20.97 13.37
C THR A 118 10.20 21.66 13.64
N CYS A 119 10.15 22.85 14.25
CA CYS A 119 11.33 23.67 14.54
C CYS A 119 11.68 23.68 16.03
N HIS A 120 10.69 23.56 16.91
CA HIS A 120 10.89 23.63 18.36
C HIS A 120 10.90 22.25 19.02
N ASP A 121 11.72 22.09 20.05
CA ASP A 121 11.65 21.00 21.01
C ASP A 121 10.79 21.42 22.20
N PRO A 122 9.65 20.77 22.47
CA PRO A 122 8.74 21.21 23.52
C PRO A 122 9.27 20.96 24.94
N HIS A 123 10.38 20.23 25.11
CA HIS A 123 10.95 19.90 26.41
C HIS A 123 12.19 20.73 26.71
N ASN A 124 13.23 20.58 25.88
CA ASN A 124 14.48 21.31 26.02
C ASN A 124 15.31 21.29 24.74
N SER A 125 16.28 22.18 24.63
CA SER A 125 17.23 22.19 23.53
C SER A 125 18.59 22.77 23.94
N PRO A 126 19.71 22.35 23.32
CA PRO A 126 20.97 23.10 23.43
C PRO A 126 20.91 24.50 22.81
N TYR A 127 19.89 24.82 21.99
CA TYR A 127 19.75 26.10 21.29
C TYR A 127 18.69 27.03 21.95
N PRO A 128 18.90 28.36 21.95
CA PRO A 128 17.94 29.33 22.46
C PRO A 128 16.54 29.17 21.85
N TYR A 129 15.50 29.56 22.61
CA TYR A 129 14.09 29.45 22.21
C TYR A 129 13.64 28.02 21.89
N GLN A 130 14.34 27.03 22.45
CA GLN A 130 14.07 25.61 22.27
C GLN A 130 14.10 25.17 20.79
N LEU A 131 14.95 25.77 19.95
CA LEU A 131 15.05 25.37 18.54
C LEU A 131 15.75 24.02 18.40
N LYS A 132 15.39 23.20 17.42
CA LYS A 132 16.05 21.89 17.20
C LYS A 132 17.44 21.99 16.57
N ALA A 133 17.79 23.14 16.00
CA ALA A 133 19.10 23.47 15.46
C ALA A 133 19.42 24.94 15.74
N GLU A 134 20.64 25.37 15.40
CA GLU A 134 20.99 26.80 15.37
C GLU A 134 19.97 27.57 14.49
N ALA A 135 19.71 28.85 14.80
CA ALA A 135 18.60 29.61 14.25
C ALA A 135 18.59 29.67 12.71
N SER A 136 19.74 29.92 12.08
CA SER A 136 19.83 29.93 10.62
C SER A 136 19.82 28.51 10.04
N GLN A 137 20.41 27.53 10.74
CA GLN A 137 20.41 26.13 10.31
C GLN A 137 19.01 25.50 10.35
N SER A 138 18.16 25.92 11.29
CA SER A 138 16.79 25.43 11.44
C SER A 138 15.95 25.68 10.18
N CYS A 139 16.18 26.78 9.48
CA CYS A 139 15.52 27.09 8.20
C CYS A 139 15.85 26.04 7.12
N PHE A 140 17.10 25.58 7.10
CA PHE A 140 17.62 24.69 6.06
C PHE A 140 17.23 23.23 6.23
N ALA A 141 16.48 22.88 7.28
CA ALA A 141 15.77 21.61 7.35
C ALA A 141 14.74 21.48 6.21
N CYS A 142 14.22 22.61 5.70
CA CYS A 142 13.26 22.64 4.60
C CYS A 142 13.68 23.53 3.43
N HIS A 143 14.46 24.58 3.68
CA HIS A 143 14.95 25.48 2.63
C HIS A 143 16.28 25.00 2.04
N ASP A 144 16.40 25.10 0.72
CA ASP A 144 17.62 24.72 0.01
C ASP A 144 18.75 25.72 0.27
N ARG A 145 19.85 25.23 0.86
CA ARG A 145 21.04 26.02 1.21
C ARG A 145 21.73 26.62 -0.01
N ASP A 146 21.68 25.93 -1.15
CA ASP A 146 22.45 26.30 -2.33
C ASP A 146 21.92 27.60 -2.98
N GLN A 147 20.69 28.00 -2.64
CA GLN A 147 20.10 29.26 -3.09
C GLN A 147 20.68 30.48 -2.36
N PHE A 148 21.26 30.28 -1.17
CA PHE A 148 21.80 31.34 -0.32
C PHE A 148 23.33 31.40 -0.34
N ARG A 149 23.98 30.40 -0.97
CA ARG A 149 25.43 30.28 -1.11
C ARG A 149 25.87 30.37 -2.58
N LYS A 150 25.41 31.42 -3.26
CA LYS A 150 25.80 31.73 -4.66
C LYS A 150 27.11 32.51 -4.71
N LYS A 151 27.61 32.77 -5.92
CA LYS A 151 28.88 33.50 -6.15
C LYS A 151 28.94 34.84 -5.43
N TYR A 152 27.83 35.58 -5.41
CA TYR A 152 27.70 36.83 -4.66
C TYR A 152 26.61 36.66 -3.60
N VAL A 153 26.97 36.88 -2.35
CA VAL A 153 26.07 36.79 -1.19
C VAL A 153 25.80 38.20 -0.68
N HIS A 154 24.54 38.50 -0.39
CA HIS A 154 24.16 39.76 0.22
C HIS A 154 24.63 39.79 1.67
N ALA A 155 25.51 40.73 2.01
CA ALA A 155 26.15 40.82 3.33
C ALA A 155 25.20 40.69 4.54
N PRO A 156 23.97 41.24 4.54
CA PRO A 156 23.03 41.06 5.67
C PRO A 156 22.68 39.60 6.00
N LEU A 157 22.90 38.64 5.10
CA LEU A 157 22.67 37.23 5.39
C LEU A 157 23.56 36.69 6.52
N GLU A 158 24.75 37.26 6.74
CA GLU A 158 25.64 36.87 7.83
C GLU A 158 25.05 37.20 9.21
N LYS A 159 24.18 38.22 9.28
CA LYS A 159 23.44 38.59 10.50
C LYS A 159 22.22 37.68 10.77
N GLY A 160 21.95 36.73 9.87
CA GLY A 160 20.86 35.77 9.97
C GLY A 160 19.55 36.22 9.29
N CYS A 161 18.72 35.24 8.93
CA CYS A 161 17.48 35.43 8.16
C CYS A 161 16.48 36.37 8.84
N ARG A 162 16.49 36.39 10.18
CA ARG A 162 15.60 37.20 11.02
C ARG A 162 15.81 38.71 10.90
N THR A 163 16.92 39.13 10.30
CA THR A 163 17.17 40.54 9.97
C THR A 163 16.08 41.10 9.05
N CYS A 164 15.56 40.25 8.16
CA CYS A 164 14.56 40.64 7.17
C CYS A 164 13.23 39.89 7.33
N HIS A 165 13.22 38.70 7.93
CA HIS A 165 12.05 37.83 7.99
C HIS A 165 11.56 37.54 9.42
N ASP A 166 10.26 37.50 9.59
CA ASP A 166 9.61 36.88 10.75
C ASP A 166 9.39 35.37 10.48
N PRO A 167 9.92 34.46 11.30
CA PRO A 167 9.79 33.02 11.05
C PRO A 167 8.37 32.46 11.24
N HIS A 168 7.43 33.24 11.77
CA HIS A 168 6.06 32.82 12.03
C HIS A 168 5.05 33.48 11.11
N PHE A 169 4.92 34.80 11.17
CA PHE A 169 3.96 35.55 10.35
C PHE A 169 4.32 37.03 10.27
N SER A 170 3.81 37.69 9.23
CA SER A 170 4.01 39.13 9.03
C SER A 170 2.81 39.79 8.36
N GLY A 171 2.61 41.08 8.66
CA GLY A 171 1.75 41.99 7.91
C GLY A 171 2.26 42.31 6.49
N ASN A 172 3.46 41.87 6.11
CA ASN A 172 4.03 42.04 4.77
C ASN A 172 4.13 40.70 4.02
N VAL A 173 4.33 40.79 2.69
CA VAL A 173 4.55 39.61 1.84
C VAL A 173 5.86 38.90 2.21
N SER A 174 5.94 37.60 1.93
CA SER A 174 7.15 36.79 2.14
C SER A 174 7.71 36.88 3.56
N LEU A 175 6.85 37.03 4.56
CA LEU A 175 7.21 37.15 5.97
C LEU A 175 8.13 38.33 6.31
N LEU A 176 8.19 39.37 5.48
CA LEU A 176 9.14 40.46 5.70
C LEU A 176 8.79 41.30 6.93
N VAL A 177 9.78 41.69 7.74
CA VAL A 177 9.55 42.54 8.93
C VAL A 177 9.09 43.97 8.58
N ARG A 178 9.33 44.41 7.33
CA ARG A 178 8.90 45.71 6.78
C ARG A 178 8.45 45.56 5.33
N LYS A 179 7.79 46.58 4.76
CA LYS A 179 7.47 46.63 3.32
C LYS A 179 8.77 46.54 2.49
N PRO A 180 8.78 45.86 1.31
CA PRO A 180 10.01 45.54 0.57
C PRO A 180 10.96 46.73 0.36
N ASP A 181 10.49 47.81 -0.26
CA ASP A 181 11.36 48.96 -0.56
C ASP A 181 11.73 49.76 0.70
N ALA A 182 10.87 49.77 1.73
CA ALA A 182 11.19 50.40 3.02
C ALA A 182 12.26 49.61 3.78
N LEU A 183 12.27 48.28 3.64
CA LEU A 183 13.30 47.42 4.21
C LEU A 183 14.65 47.67 3.54
N CYS A 184 14.70 47.71 2.20
CA CYS A 184 15.93 48.03 1.47
C CYS A 184 16.47 49.41 1.89
N ARG A 185 15.60 50.43 1.96
CA ARG A 185 15.95 51.80 2.36
C ARG A 185 16.41 51.95 3.81
N SER A 186 16.16 50.96 4.67
CA SER A 186 16.68 50.98 6.04
C SER A 186 18.21 50.83 6.10
N CYS A 187 18.82 50.31 5.03
CA CYS A 187 20.27 50.12 4.91
C CYS A 187 20.86 50.82 3.69
N HIS A 188 20.12 50.91 2.58
CA HIS A 188 20.58 51.53 1.33
C HIS A 188 20.15 53.00 1.22
N GLN A 189 21.12 53.89 0.96
CA GLN A 189 20.88 55.32 0.80
C GLN A 189 20.81 55.70 -0.69
N LEU A 190 19.59 55.88 -1.19
CA LEU A 190 19.30 56.02 -2.63
C LEU A 190 19.77 57.36 -3.23
N GLN A 191 19.92 58.39 -2.41
CA GLN A 191 20.33 59.73 -2.87
C GLN A 191 21.84 59.90 -2.96
N ARG A 192 22.64 58.89 -2.56
CA ARG A 192 24.09 58.99 -2.67
C ARG A 192 24.50 59.02 -4.15
N PRO A 193 25.42 59.90 -4.58
CA PRO A 193 25.90 59.94 -5.97
C PRO A 193 26.45 58.60 -6.46
N SER A 194 27.07 57.81 -5.57
CA SER A 194 27.56 56.46 -5.89
C SER A 194 26.42 55.48 -6.23
N PHE A 195 25.27 55.60 -5.57
CA PHE A 195 24.09 54.79 -5.89
C PHE A 195 23.52 55.16 -7.25
N ILE A 196 23.37 56.45 -7.54
CA ILE A 196 22.83 56.94 -8.83
C ILE A 196 23.75 56.52 -9.99
N ARG A 197 25.07 56.66 -9.82
CA ARG A 197 26.05 56.19 -10.82
C ARG A 197 25.97 54.67 -11.04
N ALA A 198 25.78 53.89 -9.97
CA ALA A 198 25.61 52.44 -10.09
C ALA A 198 24.33 52.03 -10.85
N HIS A 199 23.35 52.93 -10.96
CA HIS A 199 22.13 52.75 -11.75
C HIS A 199 22.15 53.58 -13.04
N SER A 200 23.34 53.79 -13.62
CA SER A 200 23.53 54.46 -14.91
C SER A 200 22.96 55.89 -14.97
N GLY A 201 22.95 56.60 -13.84
CA GLY A 201 22.42 57.98 -13.77
C GLY A 201 20.92 58.06 -13.51
N TYR A 202 20.20 56.94 -13.41
CA TYR A 202 18.75 56.94 -13.21
C TYR A 202 18.37 56.95 -11.72
N PRO A 203 17.41 57.81 -11.31
CA PRO A 203 16.98 57.94 -9.92
C PRO A 203 15.99 56.82 -9.54
N VAL A 204 16.47 55.59 -9.38
CA VAL A 204 15.64 54.45 -8.98
C VAL A 204 15.19 54.63 -7.52
N GLN A 205 13.88 54.78 -7.30
CA GLN A 205 13.31 55.03 -5.96
C GLN A 205 12.63 53.82 -5.31
N SER A 206 12.23 52.84 -6.11
CA SER A 206 11.42 51.68 -5.66
C SER A 206 11.55 50.50 -6.61
N GLY A 207 11.01 49.34 -6.23
CA GLY A 207 11.01 48.17 -7.11
C GLY A 207 12.36 47.48 -7.21
N CYS A 208 13.19 47.53 -6.15
CA CYS A 208 14.52 46.92 -6.14
C CYS A 208 14.48 45.44 -6.55
N LEU A 209 13.43 44.74 -6.09
CA LEU A 209 13.15 43.34 -6.42
C LEU A 209 12.58 43.12 -7.83
N GLN A 210 12.63 44.09 -8.75
CA GLN A 210 12.35 43.84 -10.17
C GLN A 210 13.63 43.40 -10.91
N CYS A 211 14.78 43.93 -10.47
CA CYS A 211 16.07 43.65 -11.07
C CYS A 211 16.99 42.81 -10.19
N HIS A 212 16.85 42.93 -8.86
CA HIS A 212 17.77 42.30 -7.90
C HIS A 212 17.19 41.07 -7.20
N THR A 213 18.07 40.13 -6.86
CA THR A 213 17.82 39.07 -5.86
C THR A 213 18.25 39.57 -4.47
N PRO A 214 17.39 39.45 -3.43
CA PRO A 214 17.67 40.04 -2.12
C PRO A 214 18.65 39.21 -1.25
N HIS A 215 19.01 38.00 -1.67
CA HIS A 215 19.76 37.05 -0.85
C HIS A 215 21.15 36.77 -1.44
N ALA A 216 21.18 36.06 -2.56
CA ALA A 216 22.41 35.70 -3.23
C ALA A 216 22.12 35.53 -4.71
N GLY A 217 23.13 35.73 -5.54
CA GLY A 217 23.02 35.62 -6.99
C GLY A 217 24.35 35.31 -7.65
N ASP A 218 24.29 34.86 -8.90
CA ASP A 218 25.47 34.54 -9.69
C ASP A 218 26.08 35.77 -10.37
N ARG A 219 25.36 36.90 -10.35
CA ARG A 219 25.78 38.16 -10.96
C ARG A 219 26.22 39.19 -9.92
N ARG A 220 27.19 40.01 -10.34
CA ARG A 220 27.63 41.19 -9.56
C ARG A 220 26.42 42.08 -9.27
N PHE A 221 26.48 42.77 -8.13
CA PHE A 221 25.40 43.63 -7.62
C PHE A 221 24.07 42.90 -7.43
N LEU A 222 24.07 41.57 -7.34
CA LEU A 222 22.90 40.75 -7.10
C LEU A 222 21.79 40.95 -8.14
N LEU A 223 22.15 41.21 -9.40
CA LEU A 223 21.17 41.15 -10.48
C LEU A 223 20.61 39.73 -10.64
N ARG A 224 19.33 39.62 -10.99
CA ARG A 224 18.66 38.35 -11.26
C ARG A 224 19.35 37.53 -12.35
N LYS A 225 19.01 36.23 -12.42
CA LYS A 225 19.66 35.25 -13.32
C LYS A 225 19.50 35.54 -14.82
N THR A 226 18.44 36.22 -15.24
CA THR A 226 18.20 36.63 -16.63
C THR A 226 17.85 38.11 -16.62
N VAL A 227 18.68 38.94 -17.23
CA VAL A 227 18.50 40.39 -17.30
C VAL A 227 18.29 40.74 -18.76
N HIS A 228 17.31 41.60 -19.03
CA HIS A 228 16.98 42.07 -20.36
C HIS A 228 18.17 42.85 -20.94
N ALA A 229 18.46 42.63 -22.23
CA ALA A 229 19.69 43.15 -22.84
C ALA A 229 19.87 44.68 -22.72
N PRO A 230 18.84 45.52 -22.91
CA PRO A 230 18.94 46.97 -22.69
C PRO A 230 19.33 47.35 -21.25
N VAL A 231 18.78 46.64 -20.25
CA VAL A 231 19.10 46.86 -18.83
C VAL A 231 20.56 46.49 -18.55
N LYS A 232 21.04 45.38 -19.11
CA LYS A 232 22.45 44.97 -18.99
C LYS A 232 23.40 46.00 -19.61
N ALA A 233 22.96 46.68 -20.67
CA ALA A 233 23.72 47.72 -21.35
C ALA A 233 23.58 49.12 -20.70
N GLY A 234 22.76 49.29 -19.66
CA GLY A 234 22.47 50.59 -19.05
C GLY A 234 21.66 51.54 -19.93
N LYS A 235 21.11 51.06 -21.06
CA LYS A 235 20.35 51.84 -22.03
C LYS A 235 18.87 51.88 -21.63
N CYS A 236 18.57 52.65 -20.58
CA CYS A 236 17.20 52.75 -20.08
C CYS A 236 16.36 53.73 -20.91
N ASP A 237 17.01 54.70 -21.55
CA ASP A 237 16.46 55.72 -22.44
C ASP A 237 15.67 55.17 -23.63
N SER A 238 16.01 53.96 -24.10
CA SER A 238 15.27 53.28 -25.17
C SER A 238 13.82 52.95 -24.80
N CYS A 239 13.49 52.94 -23.51
CA CYS A 239 12.15 52.60 -23.02
C CYS A 239 11.62 53.58 -21.97
N HIS A 240 12.52 54.31 -21.32
CA HIS A 240 12.21 55.21 -20.21
C HIS A 240 12.68 56.64 -20.48
N ARG A 241 11.96 57.61 -19.92
CA ARG A 241 12.40 59.00 -19.79
C ARG A 241 12.31 59.45 -18.35
N VAL A 242 13.12 60.43 -17.97
CA VAL A 242 13.07 61.02 -16.62
C VAL A 242 12.35 62.36 -16.70
N GLU A 243 11.25 62.49 -15.97
CA GLU A 243 10.48 63.73 -15.85
C GLU A 243 10.41 64.15 -14.38
N LYS A 244 10.87 65.36 -14.05
CA LYS A 244 10.86 65.89 -12.68
C LYS A 244 11.43 64.89 -11.64
N GLY A 245 12.52 64.20 -12.00
CA GLY A 245 13.18 63.20 -11.14
C GLY A 245 12.48 61.85 -11.03
N ALA A 246 11.38 61.62 -11.76
CA ALA A 246 10.66 60.35 -11.80
C ALA A 246 10.86 59.63 -13.15
N ILE A 247 11.04 58.30 -13.11
CA ILE A 247 11.21 57.46 -14.29
C ILE A 247 9.83 57.09 -14.87
N ARG A 248 9.58 57.41 -16.14
CA ARG A 248 8.34 57.08 -16.88
C ARG A 248 8.66 56.26 -18.12
N THR A 249 7.69 55.51 -18.66
CA THR A 249 7.87 54.76 -19.92
C THR A 249 7.49 55.61 -21.13
N LEU A 250 8.13 55.37 -22.28
CA LEU A 250 7.84 56.09 -23.53
C LEU A 250 6.47 55.69 -24.14
N ALA A 251 6.05 54.45 -23.93
CA ALA A 251 4.73 53.93 -24.30
C ALA A 251 4.30 52.82 -23.33
N ALA A 252 3.14 52.20 -23.59
CA ALA A 252 2.71 51.01 -22.86
C ALA A 252 3.72 49.86 -23.05
N ALA A 253 3.97 49.07 -21.99
CA ALA A 253 5.03 48.07 -21.98
C ALA A 253 4.91 47.01 -23.11
N ASP A 254 3.69 46.51 -23.36
CA ASP A 254 3.44 45.53 -24.43
C ASP A 254 3.73 46.11 -25.83
N THR A 255 3.41 47.38 -26.06
CA THR A 255 3.71 48.09 -27.31
C THR A 255 5.21 48.29 -27.48
N LEU A 256 5.92 48.67 -26.40
CA LEU A 256 7.38 48.81 -26.42
C LEU A 256 8.09 47.49 -26.73
N CYS A 257 7.55 46.34 -26.29
CA CYS A 257 8.14 45.05 -26.63
C CYS A 257 8.20 44.86 -28.15
N LEU A 258 7.17 45.29 -28.87
CA LEU A 258 7.03 45.10 -30.31
C LEU A 258 7.84 46.10 -31.16
N SER A 259 8.47 47.10 -30.56
CA SER A 259 9.42 47.96 -31.29
C SER A 259 10.74 47.26 -31.57
N CYS A 260 11.03 46.16 -30.87
CA CYS A 260 12.27 45.37 -31.02
C CYS A 260 12.04 43.86 -31.20
N HIS A 261 10.90 43.32 -30.76
CA HIS A 261 10.56 41.91 -30.90
C HIS A 261 9.51 41.70 -31.99
N GLU A 262 9.76 40.72 -32.86
CA GLU A 262 8.84 40.39 -33.96
C GLU A 262 7.44 40.00 -33.48
N ALA A 263 6.44 40.51 -34.19
CA ALA A 263 5.02 40.26 -33.95
C ALA A 263 4.56 38.88 -34.48
N PRO A 264 3.31 38.46 -34.21
CA PRO A 264 2.80 37.16 -34.64
C PRO A 264 2.86 36.93 -36.15
N ARG A 265 3.52 35.83 -36.58
CA ARG A 265 3.51 35.39 -37.97
C ARG A 265 2.29 34.47 -38.22
N PRO A 266 1.37 34.83 -39.13
CA PRO A 266 0.27 33.94 -39.53
C PRO A 266 0.83 32.67 -40.22
N GLY A 267 0.10 31.55 -40.13
CA GLY A 267 0.43 30.30 -40.86
C GLY A 267 0.96 29.12 -40.03
N ARG A 268 1.09 29.24 -38.71
CA ARG A 268 1.46 28.10 -37.83
C ARG A 268 0.24 27.27 -37.44
N LYS A 269 0.38 25.93 -37.31
CA LYS A 269 -0.74 25.02 -36.98
C LYS A 269 -1.36 25.26 -35.60
N SER A 270 -0.59 25.80 -34.66
CA SER A 270 -1.07 26.15 -33.33
C SER A 270 -0.38 27.41 -32.83
N SER A 271 -1.16 28.35 -32.27
CA SER A 271 -0.68 29.62 -31.73
C SER A 271 -1.32 29.89 -30.37
N HIS A 272 -0.59 30.55 -29.48
CA HIS A 272 -1.00 30.86 -28.11
C HIS A 272 -1.72 32.20 -28.06
N GLN A 273 -2.91 32.23 -27.46
CA GLN A 273 -3.84 33.36 -27.59
C GLN A 273 -3.31 34.69 -27.01
N PRO A 274 -2.74 34.75 -25.79
CA PRO A 274 -2.02 35.95 -25.29
C PRO A 274 -0.98 36.54 -26.23
N TRP A 275 -0.24 35.70 -26.95
CA TRP A 275 0.76 36.16 -27.93
C TRP A 275 0.08 36.76 -29.16
N MET A 276 -0.98 36.13 -29.68
CA MET A 276 -1.80 36.70 -30.76
C MET A 276 -2.42 38.05 -30.37
N LYS A 277 -2.78 38.22 -29.09
CA LYS A 277 -3.31 39.47 -28.53
C LYS A 277 -2.24 40.50 -28.16
N LYS A 278 -0.96 40.25 -28.45
CA LYS A 278 0.17 41.16 -28.17
C LYS A 278 0.34 41.49 -26.66
N ARG A 279 -0.07 40.58 -25.77
CA ARG A 279 -0.01 40.78 -24.30
C ARG A 279 1.25 40.15 -23.70
N CYS A 280 2.42 40.72 -23.99
CA CYS A 280 3.73 40.18 -23.63
C CYS A 280 3.97 40.13 -22.12
N THR A 281 3.63 41.21 -21.41
CA THR A 281 3.81 41.40 -19.97
C THR A 281 2.90 40.53 -19.11
N ALA A 282 1.92 39.86 -19.72
CA ALA A 282 1.13 38.83 -19.03
C ALA A 282 2.00 37.63 -18.60
N CYS A 283 3.06 37.34 -19.36
CA CYS A 283 3.95 36.20 -19.10
C CYS A 283 5.40 36.63 -18.84
N HIS A 284 5.86 37.74 -19.41
CA HIS A 284 7.26 38.16 -19.34
C HIS A 284 7.49 39.32 -18.36
N ALA A 285 8.60 39.26 -17.62
CA ALA A 285 9.19 40.39 -16.93
C ALA A 285 9.92 41.29 -17.92
N VAL A 286 9.83 42.60 -17.70
CA VAL A 286 10.36 43.61 -18.63
C VAL A 286 11.86 43.85 -18.40
N HIS A 287 12.33 43.80 -17.16
CA HIS A 287 13.72 44.14 -16.82
C HIS A 287 14.58 42.93 -16.50
N ALA A 288 14.15 42.09 -15.56
CA ALA A 288 14.90 40.90 -15.17
C ALA A 288 14.00 39.84 -14.53
N SER A 289 14.46 38.60 -14.60
CA SER A 289 13.80 37.44 -14.03
C SER A 289 14.81 36.38 -13.63
N ASP A 290 14.45 35.54 -12.65
CA ASP A 290 15.23 34.35 -12.31
C ASP A 290 14.96 33.18 -13.28
N PHE A 291 14.00 33.36 -14.20
CA PHE A 291 13.53 32.35 -15.14
C PHE A 291 14.01 32.64 -16.58
N ARG A 292 14.20 31.57 -17.35
CA ARG A 292 14.61 31.64 -18.76
C ARG A 292 13.59 32.43 -19.59
N ALA A 293 14.07 33.07 -20.65
CA ALA A 293 13.25 33.89 -21.55
C ALA A 293 12.46 35.00 -20.82
N LEU A 294 13.02 35.51 -19.71
CA LEU A 294 12.42 36.58 -18.92
C LEU A 294 10.98 36.28 -18.48
N LEU A 295 10.60 35.04 -18.18
CA LEU A 295 9.27 34.78 -17.65
C LEU A 295 9.07 35.50 -16.30
N ALA A 296 7.95 36.17 -16.09
CA ALA A 296 7.68 36.95 -14.88
C ALA A 296 7.60 36.10 -13.61
N ARG A 297 7.29 34.82 -13.77
CA ARG A 297 7.20 33.81 -12.70
C ARG A 297 7.76 32.49 -13.20
N ALA A 298 7.88 31.55 -12.27
CA ALA A 298 8.34 30.21 -12.55
C ALA A 298 7.43 29.57 -13.62
N PRO A 299 7.97 28.86 -14.62
CA PRO A 299 7.20 28.21 -15.69
C PRO A 299 6.01 27.38 -15.18
N GLU A 300 6.20 26.71 -14.04
CA GLU A 300 5.21 25.89 -13.32
C GLU A 300 3.98 26.73 -12.94
N ARG A 301 4.18 28.00 -12.59
CA ARG A 301 3.11 28.89 -12.12
C ARG A 301 2.55 29.76 -13.25
N ILE A 302 3.41 30.37 -14.06
CA ILE A 302 2.96 31.35 -15.07
C ILE A 302 2.01 30.71 -16.09
N CYS A 303 2.23 29.44 -16.44
CA CYS A 303 1.34 28.72 -17.33
C CYS A 303 0.07 28.26 -16.61
N LEU A 304 0.20 27.72 -15.39
CA LEU A 304 -0.92 27.15 -14.63
C LEU A 304 -1.85 28.19 -14.02
N ASP A 305 -1.42 29.45 -13.85
CA ASP A 305 -2.27 30.57 -13.47
C ASP A 305 -3.48 30.70 -14.44
N CYS A 306 -3.32 30.26 -15.70
CA CYS A 306 -4.40 30.19 -16.69
C CYS A 306 -4.81 28.75 -17.07
N HIS A 307 -3.89 27.79 -17.05
CA HIS A 307 -4.09 26.42 -17.56
C HIS A 307 -4.26 25.33 -16.48
N GLY A 308 -4.45 25.70 -15.22
CA GLY A 308 -4.70 24.76 -14.11
C GLY A 308 -6.08 24.08 -14.16
N GLN A 309 -6.21 22.92 -13.49
CA GLN A 309 -7.48 22.20 -13.39
C GLN A 309 -8.53 23.03 -12.63
N GLY A 310 -9.66 23.31 -13.28
CA GLY A 310 -10.77 24.07 -12.72
C GLY A 310 -10.75 25.54 -13.12
N GLY A 311 -10.82 25.81 -14.43
CA GLY A 311 -10.93 27.15 -14.98
C GLY A 311 -11.98 28.00 -14.27
N LYS A 312 -11.54 28.84 -13.35
CA LYS A 312 -12.27 30.05 -12.96
C LYS A 312 -11.60 31.23 -13.64
N ARG A 313 -12.25 31.66 -14.73
CA ARG A 313 -12.06 32.97 -15.34
C ARG A 313 -12.28 34.03 -14.26
N GLY A 314 -11.36 34.98 -14.13
CA GLY A 314 -11.57 36.12 -13.26
C GLY A 314 -10.29 36.92 -13.05
N ALA A 315 -10.24 38.09 -13.67
CA ALA A 315 -9.23 39.10 -13.44
C ALA A 315 -9.07 39.38 -11.94
N ALA A 316 -7.85 39.27 -11.42
CA ALA A 316 -7.45 40.00 -10.23
C ALA A 316 -5.97 40.34 -10.36
N GLN A 317 -5.71 41.63 -10.19
CA GLN A 317 -4.45 42.33 -10.37
C GLN A 317 -3.25 41.58 -9.79
N ALA A 318 -2.14 41.66 -10.53
CA ALA A 318 -0.84 41.11 -10.15
C ALA A 318 -0.44 41.57 -8.74
N ARG A 319 -0.57 40.67 -7.75
CA ARG A 319 0.13 40.77 -6.47
C ARG A 319 1.41 39.92 -6.54
N PRO A 320 2.53 40.38 -5.97
CA PRO A 320 3.75 39.59 -5.90
C PRO A 320 3.55 38.46 -4.88
N VAL A 321 3.52 37.22 -5.35
CA VAL A 321 3.44 36.03 -4.49
C VAL A 321 4.82 35.39 -4.44
N ALA A 322 5.28 35.18 -3.21
CA ALA A 322 6.55 34.60 -2.82
C ALA A 322 6.93 33.34 -3.60
N SER A 323 8.22 33.26 -3.95
CA SER A 323 8.92 32.09 -4.45
C SER A 323 8.82 30.95 -3.44
N THR A 324 8.24 29.83 -3.86
CA THR A 324 8.29 28.57 -3.11
C THR A 324 9.26 27.64 -3.83
N PRO A 325 10.28 27.07 -3.16
CA PRO A 325 11.19 26.10 -3.78
C PRO A 325 10.54 24.72 -3.99
N PRO A 326 11.00 23.93 -4.96
CA PRO A 326 10.51 22.57 -5.19
C PRO A 326 11.15 21.59 -4.18
N GLY A 327 10.35 21.02 -3.28
CA GLY A 327 10.82 20.12 -2.22
C GLY A 327 10.16 18.74 -2.24
N LYS A 328 10.97 17.75 -2.65
CA LYS A 328 11.04 16.29 -2.36
C LYS A 328 9.75 15.47 -2.14
N ALA A 329 9.64 14.42 -2.96
CA ALA A 329 8.72 13.31 -2.84
C ALA A 329 8.94 12.52 -1.53
N GLY A 330 7.88 12.39 -0.73
CA GLY A 330 7.80 11.55 0.47
C GLY A 330 6.73 10.47 0.30
N LYS A 331 6.97 9.33 0.96
CA LYS A 331 6.40 7.99 0.70
C LYS A 331 4.89 7.85 0.90
N ALA A 332 4.36 6.84 0.21
CA ALA A 332 2.98 6.39 0.18
C ALA A 332 2.45 5.91 1.55
N GLU A 333 1.17 6.18 1.83
CA GLU A 333 0.24 5.19 2.38
C GLU A 333 -1.24 5.57 2.15
N LYS A 334 -2.13 4.65 2.53
CA LYS A 334 -3.33 4.15 1.83
C LYS A 334 -4.59 5.03 1.90
N GLY A 335 -5.36 4.92 0.80
CA GLY A 335 -6.83 4.76 0.78
C GLY A 335 -7.69 5.77 1.53
N GLY A 336 -8.17 6.79 0.84
CA GLY A 336 -9.22 7.70 1.32
C GLY A 336 -9.76 8.59 0.21
N LYS A 337 -11.08 8.77 0.18
CA LYS A 337 -11.88 9.44 -0.86
C LYS A 337 -11.26 10.78 -1.35
N GLY A 338 -11.11 10.89 -2.67
CA GLY A 338 -11.29 12.11 -3.47
C GLY A 338 -10.69 13.41 -2.96
N THR A 339 -9.40 13.47 -2.66
CA THR A 339 -8.67 14.75 -2.70
C THR A 339 -8.28 14.99 -4.15
N GLY A 340 -8.66 16.11 -4.77
CA GLY A 340 -8.40 16.46 -6.18
C GLY A 340 -6.91 16.68 -6.54
N ARG A 341 -6.01 15.83 -6.04
CA ARG A 341 -4.58 15.82 -6.34
C ARG A 341 -4.29 14.58 -7.20
N PRO A 342 -3.64 14.74 -8.36
CA PRO A 342 -3.36 13.64 -9.27
C PRO A 342 -2.47 12.58 -8.62
N ARG A 343 -2.79 11.31 -8.86
CA ARG A 343 -2.05 10.15 -8.33
C ARG A 343 -0.68 9.97 -8.99
N SER A 344 -0.55 10.37 -10.25
CA SER A 344 0.69 10.39 -11.00
C SER A 344 0.82 11.69 -11.77
N VAL A 345 2.02 12.28 -11.75
CA VAL A 345 2.37 13.47 -12.54
C VAL A 345 3.66 13.18 -13.29
N HIS A 346 3.70 13.55 -14.56
CA HIS A 346 4.86 13.35 -15.40
C HIS A 346 6.02 14.24 -14.91
N GLN A 347 7.23 13.71 -14.80
CA GLN A 347 8.35 14.39 -14.12
C GLN A 347 8.70 15.78 -14.70
N PRO A 348 8.80 15.97 -16.03
CA PRO A 348 8.92 17.30 -16.62
C PRO A 348 7.83 18.28 -16.16
N VAL A 349 6.58 17.83 -16.05
CA VAL A 349 5.45 18.66 -15.61
C VAL A 349 5.51 18.94 -14.11
N ALA A 350 5.87 17.94 -13.30
CA ALA A 350 6.06 18.12 -11.85
C ALA A 350 7.17 19.14 -11.54
N ARG A 351 8.16 19.27 -12.43
CA ARG A 351 9.23 20.28 -12.38
C ARG A 351 8.93 21.55 -13.18
N GLY A 352 7.70 21.67 -13.71
CA GLY A 352 7.19 22.72 -14.61
C GLY A 352 8.07 23.07 -15.80
N ALA A 353 8.82 22.10 -16.29
CA ALA A 353 9.53 22.20 -17.55
C ALA A 353 8.58 22.10 -18.75
N CYS A 354 7.49 22.88 -18.75
CA CYS A 354 6.43 22.89 -19.76
C CYS A 354 7.01 23.16 -21.16
N LEU A 355 8.04 24.02 -21.21
CA LEU A 355 8.70 24.43 -22.44
C LEU A 355 9.69 23.40 -23.00
N ASP A 356 9.92 22.28 -22.31
CA ASP A 356 10.68 21.15 -22.86
C ASP A 356 9.84 20.39 -23.90
N CYS A 357 8.51 20.41 -23.73
CA CYS A 357 7.56 19.73 -24.61
C CYS A 357 6.74 20.71 -25.46
N HIS A 358 6.41 21.88 -24.93
CA HIS A 358 5.59 22.90 -25.60
C HIS A 358 6.41 24.12 -26.07
N ARG A 359 5.88 24.85 -27.05
CA ARG A 359 6.31 26.19 -27.44
C ARG A 359 5.37 27.22 -26.83
N GLY A 360 5.91 28.29 -26.26
CA GLY A 360 5.10 29.32 -25.58
C GLY A 360 4.30 30.24 -26.50
N HIS A 361 4.70 30.36 -27.78
CA HIS A 361 4.08 31.30 -28.74
C HIS A 361 3.33 30.56 -29.85
N ALA A 362 4.05 29.87 -30.73
CA ALA A 362 3.44 29.15 -31.86
C ALA A 362 4.25 27.90 -32.23
N SER A 363 3.58 26.93 -32.85
CA SER A 363 4.17 25.68 -33.32
C SER A 363 3.51 25.15 -34.59
N ASP A 364 4.26 24.35 -35.35
CA ASP A 364 3.77 23.58 -36.50
C ASP A 364 3.10 22.27 -36.09
N GLN A 365 2.95 22.04 -34.79
CA GLN A 365 2.32 20.86 -34.21
C GLN A 365 1.08 21.25 -33.41
N LYS A 366 0.13 20.33 -33.28
CA LYS A 366 -1.08 20.53 -32.44
C LYS A 366 -0.67 20.79 -30.98
N ALA A 367 -1.54 21.48 -30.23
CA ALA A 367 -1.34 21.77 -28.80
C ALA A 367 0.03 22.42 -28.47
N LEU A 368 0.56 23.22 -29.39
CA LEU A 368 1.87 23.88 -29.27
C LEU A 368 3.06 22.94 -29.01
N LEU A 369 2.97 21.64 -29.35
CA LEU A 369 4.08 20.71 -29.12
C LEU A 369 5.33 21.10 -29.92
N ARG A 370 6.52 20.83 -29.41
CA ARG A 370 7.78 21.19 -30.09
C ARG A 370 8.10 20.29 -31.30
N LYS A 371 7.62 19.06 -31.28
CA LYS A 371 7.78 17.98 -32.27
C LYS A 371 6.47 17.17 -32.33
N ASP A 372 6.33 16.28 -33.30
CA ASP A 372 5.23 15.31 -33.29
C ASP A 372 5.26 14.45 -32.01
N GLU A 373 4.11 13.91 -31.61
CA GLU A 373 3.95 13.24 -30.31
C GLU A 373 4.94 12.09 -30.10
N ARG A 374 5.08 11.20 -31.08
CA ARG A 374 5.96 10.02 -30.98
C ARG A 374 7.41 10.43 -30.86
N THR A 375 7.91 11.29 -31.75
CA THR A 375 9.29 11.77 -31.72
C THR A 375 9.57 12.59 -30.46
N LEU A 376 8.58 13.34 -29.96
CA LEU A 376 8.71 14.09 -28.72
C LEU A 376 8.90 13.15 -27.52
N CYS A 377 8.04 12.13 -27.38
CA CYS A 377 8.15 11.17 -26.29
C CYS A 377 9.49 10.40 -26.36
N LEU A 378 9.87 9.94 -27.55
CA LEU A 378 11.10 9.17 -27.77
C LEU A 378 12.39 10.00 -27.70
N SER A 379 12.30 11.34 -27.65
CA SER A 379 13.46 12.19 -27.37
C SER A 379 13.97 12.06 -25.94
N CYS A 380 13.13 11.56 -25.03
CA CYS A 380 13.47 11.31 -23.62
C CYS A 380 13.33 9.82 -23.24
N HIS A 381 12.38 9.11 -23.86
CA HIS A 381 12.14 7.70 -23.60
C HIS A 381 12.86 6.81 -24.62
N ALA A 382 13.64 5.85 -24.13
CA ALA A 382 14.36 4.93 -25.00
C ALA A 382 13.39 4.10 -25.86
N GLY A 383 13.48 4.27 -27.18
CA GLY A 383 12.68 3.52 -28.16
C GLY A 383 12.79 2.00 -27.95
N ALA A 384 13.99 1.46 -27.76
CA ALA A 384 14.17 0.02 -27.53
C ALA A 384 13.38 -0.56 -26.34
N VAL A 385 13.02 0.28 -25.35
CA VAL A 385 12.24 -0.14 -24.18
C VAL A 385 10.74 0.08 -24.38
N TYR A 386 10.36 1.25 -24.93
CA TYR A 386 8.97 1.71 -24.97
C TYR A 386 8.32 1.69 -26.36
N GLY A 387 9.09 1.61 -27.43
CA GLY A 387 8.63 1.73 -28.82
C GLY A 387 9.16 0.63 -29.76
N ALA A 388 8.25 -0.15 -30.33
CA ALA A 388 8.46 -0.93 -31.56
C ALA A 388 9.55 -2.04 -31.55
N GLY A 389 9.94 -2.57 -30.39
CA GLY A 389 10.50 -3.93 -30.38
C GLY A 389 9.39 -4.95 -30.67
N PRO A 390 9.63 -6.08 -31.38
CA PRO A 390 8.62 -7.11 -31.72
C PRO A 390 7.97 -7.79 -30.50
N ARG A 391 8.37 -7.37 -29.29
CA ARG A 391 7.95 -7.91 -28.00
C ARG A 391 7.25 -6.90 -27.11
N SER A 392 7.33 -5.59 -27.34
CA SER A 392 6.57 -4.62 -26.53
C SER A 392 5.15 -4.53 -27.06
N HIS A 393 4.19 -4.36 -26.17
CA HIS A 393 2.79 -4.04 -26.47
C HIS A 393 2.64 -2.52 -26.63
N PRO A 394 2.75 -1.98 -27.85
CA PRO A 394 1.74 -1.11 -28.38
C PRO A 394 0.82 -1.94 -29.29
N PRO A 395 -0.36 -1.44 -29.62
CA PRO A 395 -1.11 -2.01 -30.72
C PRO A 395 -0.22 -1.95 -31.97
N ALA A 396 -0.07 -3.09 -32.64
CA ALA A 396 0.71 -3.23 -33.87
C ALA A 396 0.12 -2.42 -35.05
N ASP A 397 -0.95 -1.64 -34.82
CA ASP A 397 -1.76 -0.95 -35.83
C ASP A 397 -1.90 0.55 -35.53
N GLY A 398 -0.79 1.28 -35.39
CA GLY A 398 -0.79 2.75 -35.51
C GLY A 398 -1.43 3.57 -34.38
N ARG A 399 -1.58 3.07 -33.14
CA ARG A 399 -2.09 3.89 -32.02
C ARG A 399 -0.97 4.51 -31.18
N SER A 400 -1.22 5.73 -30.70
CA SER A 400 -0.30 6.62 -29.99
C SER A 400 -0.11 6.28 -28.51
N CYS A 401 0.92 6.86 -27.88
CA CYS A 401 1.22 6.65 -26.46
C CYS A 401 0.13 7.22 -25.55
N ASP A 402 -0.50 8.32 -25.99
CA ASP A 402 -1.56 9.02 -25.29
C ASP A 402 -2.87 8.22 -25.14
N THR A 403 -3.04 7.15 -25.94
CA THR A 403 -4.20 6.24 -25.86
C THR A 403 -4.28 5.56 -24.50
N CYS A 404 -3.12 5.24 -23.91
CA CYS A 404 -3.05 4.61 -22.61
C CYS A 404 -2.50 5.54 -21.53
N HIS A 405 -1.73 6.57 -21.89
CA HIS A 405 -1.08 7.46 -20.94
C HIS A 405 -1.54 8.92 -21.07
N LEU A 406 -1.79 9.60 -19.96
CA LEU A 406 -1.96 11.04 -19.91
C LEU A 406 -0.61 11.71 -19.66
N PRO A 407 -0.02 12.40 -20.66
CA PRO A 407 1.37 12.85 -20.62
C PRO A 407 1.66 13.96 -19.59
N HIS A 408 0.62 14.60 -19.03
CA HIS A 408 0.79 15.58 -17.96
C HIS A 408 0.59 14.99 -16.58
N GLN A 409 -0.62 14.51 -16.31
CA GLN A 409 -0.99 13.94 -15.02
C GLN A 409 -2.19 13.00 -15.18
N SER A 410 -2.32 12.08 -14.23
CA SER A 410 -3.44 11.15 -14.15
C SER A 410 -3.79 10.86 -12.69
N ASP A 411 -5.06 10.56 -12.44
CA ASP A 411 -5.55 9.99 -11.19
C ASP A 411 -5.22 8.49 -11.04
N ASN A 412 -4.65 7.89 -12.07
CA ASN A 412 -4.19 6.51 -12.07
C ASN A 412 -2.66 6.44 -11.92
N VAL A 413 -2.17 5.26 -11.51
CA VAL A 413 -0.73 4.98 -11.45
C VAL A 413 -0.11 5.03 -12.84
N ALA A 414 1.19 5.33 -12.92
CA ALA A 414 1.96 5.32 -14.17
C ALA A 414 1.32 6.14 -15.30
N LEU A 415 0.63 7.23 -14.94
CA LEU A 415 -0.03 8.14 -15.88
C LEU A 415 -1.14 7.50 -16.71
N LEU A 416 -1.74 6.38 -16.29
CA LEU A 416 -2.73 5.69 -17.11
C LEU A 416 -4.00 6.53 -17.36
N ALA A 417 -4.53 6.55 -18.58
CA ALA A 417 -5.71 7.35 -18.95
C ALA A 417 -7.01 6.90 -18.25
N ALA A 418 -7.07 5.65 -17.82
CA ALA A 418 -8.15 5.11 -17.00
C ALA A 418 -7.58 4.03 -16.05
N PRO A 419 -8.38 3.53 -15.08
CA PRO A 419 -7.97 2.39 -14.26
C PRO A 419 -7.55 1.21 -15.13
N GLN A 420 -6.49 0.52 -14.72
CA GLN A 420 -5.83 -0.52 -15.52
C GLN A 420 -6.81 -1.54 -16.09
N GLN A 421 -7.68 -2.10 -15.26
CA GLN A 421 -8.72 -3.05 -15.69
C GLN A 421 -9.59 -2.50 -16.83
N ARG A 422 -10.01 -1.23 -16.75
CA ARG A 422 -10.89 -0.61 -17.74
C ARG A 422 -10.16 -0.39 -19.06
N LEU A 423 -8.90 0.02 -18.99
CA LEU A 423 -8.04 0.15 -20.17
C LEU A 423 -7.84 -1.19 -20.87
N CYS A 424 -7.43 -2.21 -20.12
CA CYS A 424 -7.14 -3.53 -20.68
C CYS A 424 -8.40 -4.18 -21.24
N PHE A 425 -9.50 -4.22 -20.48
CA PHE A 425 -10.74 -4.87 -20.91
C PHE A 425 -11.49 -4.10 -22.01
N GLY A 426 -11.18 -2.82 -22.23
CA GLY A 426 -11.67 -2.07 -23.39
C GLY A 426 -11.29 -2.76 -24.72
N CYS A 427 -10.13 -3.42 -24.75
CA CYS A 427 -9.67 -4.19 -25.91
C CYS A 427 -9.73 -5.72 -25.67
N HIS A 428 -9.43 -6.20 -24.46
CA HIS A 428 -9.40 -7.62 -24.10
C HIS A 428 -10.74 -8.11 -23.53
N ARG A 429 -11.80 -8.01 -24.33
CA ARG A 429 -13.17 -8.35 -23.91
C ARG A 429 -13.31 -9.81 -23.48
N ARG A 430 -12.73 -10.75 -24.24
CA ARG A 430 -12.73 -12.18 -23.90
C ARG A 430 -12.11 -12.48 -22.53
N GLN A 431 -11.03 -11.78 -22.16
CA GLN A 431 -10.46 -11.90 -20.82
C GLN A 431 -11.37 -11.25 -19.77
N ALA A 432 -12.08 -10.17 -20.09
CA ALA A 432 -13.04 -9.56 -19.18
C ALA A 432 -14.16 -10.54 -18.78
N ASP A 433 -14.62 -11.36 -19.72
CA ASP A 433 -15.67 -12.38 -19.49
C ASP A 433 -15.24 -13.45 -18.48
N GLU A 434 -13.93 -13.77 -18.39
CA GLU A 434 -13.39 -14.73 -17.41
C GLU A 434 -13.62 -14.28 -15.96
N ARG A 435 -13.92 -13.00 -15.72
CA ARG A 435 -14.24 -12.48 -14.38
C ARG A 435 -15.57 -12.99 -13.83
N GLY A 436 -16.43 -13.55 -14.68
CA GLY A 436 -17.68 -14.18 -14.27
C GLY A 436 -17.52 -15.61 -13.74
N ARG A 437 -16.32 -16.20 -13.80
CA ARG A 437 -16.09 -17.58 -13.35
C ARG A 437 -16.03 -17.70 -11.83
N LEU A 438 -16.30 -18.91 -11.33
CA LEU A 438 -16.39 -19.23 -9.91
C LEU A 438 -15.12 -18.88 -9.12
N SER A 439 -13.95 -19.28 -9.62
CA SER A 439 -12.68 -19.11 -8.92
C SER A 439 -11.79 -18.13 -9.67
N LEU A 440 -11.63 -16.94 -9.10
CA LEU A 440 -10.78 -15.88 -9.64
C LEU A 440 -9.42 -15.85 -8.95
N HIS A 441 -8.37 -15.64 -9.74
CA HIS A 441 -7.05 -15.29 -9.22
C HIS A 441 -7.12 -13.91 -8.59
N ARG A 442 -6.69 -13.78 -7.33
CA ARG A 442 -6.84 -12.51 -6.59
C ARG A 442 -6.26 -11.29 -7.31
N PRO A 443 -5.02 -11.30 -7.84
CA PRO A 443 -4.50 -10.20 -8.67
C PRO A 443 -5.41 -9.86 -9.86
N PHE A 444 -5.98 -10.87 -10.52
CA PHE A 444 -6.89 -10.66 -11.64
C PHE A 444 -8.24 -10.08 -11.20
N ALA A 445 -8.79 -10.55 -10.08
CA ALA A 445 -10.03 -10.02 -9.50
C ALA A 445 -9.88 -8.55 -9.06
N GLU A 446 -8.72 -8.19 -8.53
CA GLU A 446 -8.36 -6.82 -8.13
C GLU A 446 -8.01 -5.91 -9.34
N GLY A 447 -7.91 -6.48 -10.55
CA GLY A 447 -7.60 -5.74 -11.77
C GLY A 447 -6.12 -5.39 -11.94
N ASP A 448 -5.22 -6.07 -11.23
CA ASP A 448 -3.77 -5.94 -11.39
C ASP A 448 -3.26 -6.84 -12.52
N CYS A 449 -3.31 -6.31 -13.75
CA CYS A 449 -2.79 -7.02 -14.91
C CYS A 449 -1.25 -6.97 -14.96
N VAL A 450 -0.62 -5.92 -14.41
CA VAL A 450 0.84 -5.69 -14.56
C VAL A 450 1.67 -6.35 -13.48
N GLY A 451 1.05 -6.95 -12.46
CA GLY A 451 1.72 -7.83 -11.52
C GLY A 451 2.34 -9.04 -12.22
N CYS A 452 1.63 -9.59 -13.22
CA CYS A 452 2.08 -10.71 -14.04
C CYS A 452 2.54 -10.28 -15.43
N HIS A 453 1.84 -9.32 -16.06
CA HIS A 453 2.17 -8.85 -17.40
C HIS A 453 3.14 -7.66 -17.40
N LYS A 454 3.96 -7.58 -18.43
CA LYS A 454 4.86 -6.47 -18.71
C LYS A 454 4.65 -6.01 -20.14
N LEU A 455 3.95 -4.90 -20.31
CA LEU A 455 3.56 -4.40 -21.62
C LEU A 455 4.78 -3.87 -22.38
N HIS A 456 5.69 -3.16 -21.71
CA HIS A 456 6.91 -2.64 -22.34
C HIS A 456 8.09 -3.56 -22.03
N ASN A 457 8.70 -4.13 -23.06
CA ASN A 457 9.87 -5.02 -22.96
C ASN A 457 9.64 -6.23 -22.03
N PRO A 458 8.70 -7.14 -22.35
CA PRO A 458 8.44 -8.34 -21.56
C PRO A 458 9.61 -9.34 -21.59
N ALA A 459 9.68 -10.14 -20.53
CA ALA A 459 10.65 -11.22 -20.43
C ALA A 459 10.21 -12.47 -21.21
N ALA A 460 8.90 -12.69 -21.37
CA ALA A 460 8.35 -13.85 -22.08
C ALA A 460 7.01 -13.53 -22.77
N ARG A 461 6.59 -14.38 -23.71
CA ARG A 461 5.26 -14.30 -24.34
C ARG A 461 4.21 -15.03 -23.50
N PRO A 462 2.94 -14.57 -23.48
CA PRO A 462 2.44 -13.31 -24.05
C PRO A 462 2.57 -12.16 -23.03
N PHE A 463 3.67 -11.41 -23.13
CA PHE A 463 3.94 -10.23 -22.33
C PHE A 463 4.05 -10.48 -20.82
N LEU A 464 4.75 -11.51 -20.38
CA LEU A 464 4.95 -11.83 -18.97
C LEU A 464 6.21 -11.17 -18.40
N ARG A 465 6.17 -10.85 -17.10
CA ARG A 465 7.30 -10.30 -16.33
C ARG A 465 8.45 -11.28 -16.19
N GLN A 466 8.16 -12.58 -16.19
CA GLN A 466 9.12 -13.66 -16.07
C GLN A 466 8.68 -14.83 -16.98
N PRO A 467 9.62 -15.66 -17.44
CA PRO A 467 9.28 -16.92 -18.10
C PRO A 467 8.42 -17.82 -17.19
N GLU A 468 7.46 -18.52 -17.77
CA GLU A 468 6.73 -19.58 -17.06
C GLU A 468 7.56 -20.85 -16.87
N GLN A 469 8.71 -20.97 -17.55
CA GLN A 469 9.58 -22.13 -17.45
C GLN A 469 10.04 -22.31 -15.99
N GLY A 470 9.89 -23.52 -15.46
CA GLY A 470 10.18 -23.80 -14.06
C GLY A 470 9.24 -23.07 -13.08
N GLY A 471 8.10 -22.51 -13.54
CA GLY A 471 7.12 -21.85 -12.67
C GLY A 471 7.65 -20.59 -11.96
N ALA A 472 8.70 -19.96 -12.50
CA ALA A 472 9.37 -18.82 -11.87
C ALA A 472 8.41 -17.66 -11.55
N LEU A 473 7.54 -17.31 -12.52
CA LEU A 473 6.52 -16.29 -12.33
C LEU A 473 5.61 -16.61 -11.13
N CYS A 474 5.05 -17.82 -11.08
CA CYS A 474 4.12 -18.22 -10.03
C CYS A 474 4.81 -18.31 -8.66
N ARG A 475 6.00 -18.91 -8.60
CA ARG A 475 6.77 -19.12 -7.35
C ARG A 475 7.29 -17.83 -6.72
N SER A 476 7.37 -16.74 -7.49
CA SER A 476 7.71 -15.42 -6.95
C SER A 476 6.76 -14.99 -5.82
N CYS A 477 5.49 -15.40 -5.94
CA CYS A 477 4.42 -15.15 -4.97
C CYS A 477 4.03 -16.43 -4.20
N HIS A 478 3.92 -17.56 -4.89
CA HIS A 478 3.58 -18.86 -4.31
C HIS A 478 4.82 -19.63 -3.85
N ARG A 479 5.55 -19.04 -2.90
CA ARG A 479 6.88 -19.54 -2.48
C ARG A 479 6.85 -20.91 -1.82
N ASP A 480 5.73 -21.28 -1.22
CA ASP A 480 5.59 -22.52 -0.45
C ASP A 480 5.09 -23.69 -1.31
N VAL A 481 4.64 -23.41 -2.55
CA VAL A 481 4.16 -24.45 -3.46
C VAL A 481 5.34 -25.25 -3.99
N GLY A 482 5.40 -26.53 -3.60
CA GLY A 482 6.50 -27.42 -3.95
C GLY A 482 7.76 -27.23 -3.11
N LYS A 483 7.73 -26.35 -2.10
CA LYS A 483 8.73 -26.40 -1.01
C LYS A 483 8.20 -27.35 0.04
N ALA A 484 8.89 -28.45 0.21
CA ALA A 484 8.60 -29.31 1.33
C ALA A 484 9.91 -29.62 2.03
N GLY A 485 9.98 -29.21 3.30
CA GLY A 485 11.11 -29.56 4.16
C GLY A 485 11.20 -31.08 4.32
N GLY A 486 12.43 -31.58 4.49
CA GLY A 486 12.70 -32.99 4.75
C GLY A 486 12.51 -33.93 3.54
N LYS A 487 12.12 -35.19 3.79
CA LYS A 487 12.00 -36.30 2.81
C LYS A 487 10.75 -36.22 1.91
N THR A 488 10.27 -35.02 1.57
CA THR A 488 9.00 -34.87 0.85
C THR A 488 9.14 -35.10 -0.65
N ARG A 489 8.30 -35.99 -1.19
CA ARG A 489 8.21 -36.24 -2.63
C ARG A 489 7.30 -35.21 -3.27
N ILE A 490 7.83 -34.45 -4.23
CA ILE A 490 7.08 -33.44 -4.98
C ILE A 490 6.52 -34.09 -6.25
N HIS A 491 5.28 -33.76 -6.59
CA HIS A 491 4.67 -34.24 -7.82
C HIS A 491 5.42 -33.68 -9.05
N GLN A 492 5.84 -34.55 -9.97
CA GLN A 492 6.73 -34.19 -11.10
C GLN A 492 6.28 -32.95 -11.93
N PRO A 493 5.00 -32.80 -12.32
CA PRO A 493 4.55 -31.59 -13.02
C PRO A 493 4.77 -30.30 -12.22
N VAL A 494 4.63 -30.37 -10.89
CA VAL A 494 4.87 -29.26 -9.96
C VAL A 494 6.36 -28.98 -9.79
N ALA A 495 7.19 -30.03 -9.66
CA ALA A 495 8.65 -29.90 -9.61
C ALA A 495 9.18 -29.17 -10.85
N ARG A 496 8.67 -29.54 -12.03
CA ARG A 496 9.00 -28.90 -13.32
C ARG A 496 8.34 -27.53 -13.54
N GLY A 497 7.51 -27.07 -12.60
CA GLY A 497 6.86 -25.76 -12.63
C GLY A 497 5.76 -25.61 -13.69
N LYS A 498 5.18 -26.70 -14.17
CA LYS A 498 4.11 -26.71 -15.19
C LYS A 498 2.73 -26.40 -14.58
N CYS A 499 2.64 -25.32 -13.82
CA CYS A 499 1.45 -24.95 -13.04
C CYS A 499 0.21 -24.79 -13.93
N GLY A 500 0.39 -24.17 -15.11
CA GLY A 500 -0.67 -23.91 -16.09
C GLY A 500 -1.34 -25.15 -16.68
N ARG A 501 -0.80 -26.36 -16.46
CA ARG A 501 -1.45 -27.61 -16.89
C ARG A 501 -2.66 -27.96 -16.05
N CYS A 502 -2.64 -27.58 -14.78
CA CYS A 502 -3.69 -27.89 -13.82
C CYS A 502 -4.45 -26.64 -13.38
N HIS A 503 -3.76 -25.50 -13.28
CA HIS A 503 -4.35 -24.23 -12.84
C HIS A 503 -4.51 -23.25 -14.02
N ALA A 504 -5.58 -22.47 -14.01
CA ALA A 504 -5.72 -21.28 -14.84
C ALA A 504 -5.05 -20.09 -14.14
N ALA A 505 -4.41 -19.19 -14.91
CA ALA A 505 -3.70 -18.03 -14.35
C ALA A 505 -4.63 -16.87 -13.96
N HIS A 506 -5.82 -16.78 -14.58
CA HIS A 506 -6.81 -15.72 -14.32
C HIS A 506 -8.01 -16.24 -13.57
N ALA A 507 -8.69 -17.23 -14.12
CA ALA A 507 -9.95 -17.73 -13.57
C ALA A 507 -10.29 -19.13 -14.08
N ALA A 508 -10.98 -19.90 -13.25
CA ALA A 508 -11.53 -21.20 -13.61
C ALA A 508 -12.88 -21.47 -12.94
N ASP A 509 -13.59 -22.46 -13.45
CA ASP A 509 -14.91 -22.86 -12.94
C ASP A 509 -14.83 -23.76 -11.69
N TYR A 510 -13.61 -24.13 -11.28
CA TYR A 510 -13.36 -24.96 -10.09
C TYR A 510 -12.50 -24.22 -9.07
N ALA A 511 -12.72 -24.53 -7.79
CA ALA A 511 -11.98 -23.94 -6.67
C ALA A 511 -10.46 -24.11 -6.85
N ALA A 512 -9.69 -23.18 -6.28
CA ALA A 512 -8.22 -23.11 -6.43
C ALA A 512 -7.76 -23.03 -7.91
N LEU A 513 -8.59 -22.41 -8.76
CA LEU A 513 -8.30 -22.15 -10.17
C LEU A 513 -8.01 -23.42 -10.98
N VAL A 514 -8.52 -24.57 -10.57
CA VAL A 514 -8.29 -25.82 -11.30
C VAL A 514 -9.06 -25.78 -12.63
N ARG A 515 -8.41 -26.17 -13.72
CA ARG A 515 -8.97 -26.05 -15.08
C ARG A 515 -10.13 -27.01 -15.37
N GLU A 516 -10.23 -28.09 -14.59
CA GLU A 516 -11.18 -29.17 -14.82
C GLU A 516 -11.45 -29.94 -13.52
N LYS A 517 -12.52 -30.76 -13.47
CA LYS A 517 -12.81 -31.61 -12.32
C LYS A 517 -11.59 -32.50 -11.98
N PRO A 518 -11.13 -32.57 -10.71
CA PRO A 518 -9.88 -33.25 -10.33
C PRO A 518 -9.72 -34.66 -10.88
N GLY A 519 -10.76 -35.50 -10.83
CA GLY A 519 -10.71 -36.86 -11.38
C GLY A 519 -10.37 -36.88 -12.87
N ARG A 520 -11.09 -36.10 -13.70
CA ARG A 520 -10.83 -36.02 -15.15
C ARG A 520 -9.45 -35.43 -15.44
N LEU A 521 -9.06 -34.39 -14.71
CA LEU A 521 -7.73 -33.77 -14.84
C LEU A 521 -6.60 -34.75 -14.52
N CYS A 522 -6.68 -35.46 -13.40
CA CYS A 522 -5.64 -36.40 -12.97
C CYS A 522 -5.54 -37.60 -13.92
N LEU A 523 -6.68 -38.19 -14.30
CA LEU A 523 -6.75 -39.36 -15.16
C LEU A 523 -6.36 -39.07 -16.63
N SER A 524 -6.39 -37.80 -17.05
CA SER A 524 -5.85 -37.40 -18.37
C SER A 524 -4.37 -37.79 -18.53
N CYS A 525 -3.62 -37.80 -17.42
CA CYS A 525 -2.21 -38.17 -17.35
C CYS A 525 -2.01 -39.55 -16.70
N HIS A 526 -2.76 -39.89 -15.66
CA HIS A 526 -2.70 -41.19 -14.96
C HIS A 526 -3.67 -42.20 -15.56
N ARG A 527 -3.53 -42.46 -16.86
CA ARG A 527 -4.47 -43.28 -17.64
C ARG A 527 -4.56 -44.73 -17.16
N ASP A 528 -3.45 -45.27 -16.65
CA ASP A 528 -3.39 -46.65 -16.19
C ASP A 528 -4.26 -46.87 -14.95
N VAL A 529 -4.21 -45.92 -14.00
CA VAL A 529 -5.10 -45.88 -12.85
C VAL A 529 -6.55 -45.72 -13.30
N GLY A 530 -6.79 -44.92 -14.35
CA GLY A 530 -8.13 -44.79 -14.95
C GLY A 530 -8.67 -46.12 -15.44
N ARG A 531 -7.85 -46.93 -16.13
CA ARG A 531 -8.24 -48.27 -16.59
C ARG A 531 -8.51 -49.23 -15.43
N GLU A 532 -7.71 -49.17 -14.37
CA GLU A 532 -7.93 -49.97 -13.15
C GLU A 532 -9.29 -49.65 -12.50
N ILE A 533 -9.59 -48.36 -12.30
CA ILE A 533 -10.85 -47.90 -11.70
C ILE A 533 -12.04 -48.32 -12.57
N SER A 534 -11.95 -48.15 -13.88
CA SER A 534 -13.03 -48.54 -14.81
C SER A 534 -13.27 -50.05 -14.86
N ALA A 535 -12.25 -50.87 -14.57
CA ALA A 535 -12.35 -52.33 -14.56
C ALA A 535 -12.81 -52.91 -13.20
N ALA A 536 -12.94 -52.07 -12.16
CA ALA A 536 -13.37 -52.47 -10.83
C ALA A 536 -14.90 -52.53 -10.74
N THR A 537 -15.42 -53.62 -10.15
CA THR A 537 -16.85 -53.79 -9.87
C THR A 537 -17.20 -53.34 -8.45
N ALA A 538 -16.25 -53.43 -7.52
CA ALA A 538 -16.32 -52.87 -6.18
C ALA A 538 -15.41 -51.64 -6.12
N GLY A 539 -16.01 -50.45 -6.10
CA GLY A 539 -15.30 -49.17 -6.05
C GLY A 539 -15.28 -48.57 -4.65
N HIS A 540 -14.20 -47.87 -4.31
CA HIS A 540 -14.14 -47.02 -3.13
C HIS A 540 -14.79 -45.65 -3.44
N PRO A 541 -15.78 -45.16 -2.65
CA PRO A 541 -16.58 -43.99 -3.03
C PRO A 541 -15.79 -42.73 -3.44
N PRO A 542 -14.75 -42.29 -2.70
CA PRO A 542 -13.95 -41.13 -3.12
C PRO A 542 -13.30 -41.30 -4.50
N VAL A 543 -12.94 -42.53 -4.87
CA VAL A 543 -12.31 -42.84 -6.16
C VAL A 543 -13.34 -42.87 -7.27
N ARG A 544 -14.50 -43.49 -7.02
CA ARG A 544 -15.63 -43.52 -7.96
C ARG A 544 -16.12 -42.12 -8.32
N ASP A 545 -16.14 -41.21 -7.34
CA ASP A 545 -16.63 -39.85 -7.52
C ASP A 545 -15.57 -38.92 -8.16
N GLY A 546 -14.34 -39.44 -8.36
CA GLY A 546 -13.21 -38.72 -8.93
C GLY A 546 -12.55 -37.73 -7.95
N ASP A 547 -12.73 -37.91 -6.65
CA ASP A 547 -12.08 -37.14 -5.59
C ASP A 547 -10.75 -37.77 -5.18
N CYS A 548 -9.79 -37.76 -6.10
CA CYS A 548 -8.43 -38.25 -5.86
C CYS A 548 -7.74 -37.47 -4.72
N LEU A 549 -8.17 -36.22 -4.48
CA LEU A 549 -7.59 -35.35 -3.47
C LEU A 549 -8.07 -35.68 -2.07
N ALA A 550 -9.09 -36.52 -1.87
CA ALA A 550 -9.43 -37.05 -0.56
C ALA A 550 -8.20 -37.75 0.08
N CYS A 551 -7.45 -38.49 -0.74
CA CYS A 551 -6.32 -39.30 -0.28
C CYS A 551 -4.95 -38.77 -0.73
N HIS A 552 -4.84 -38.16 -1.91
CA HIS A 552 -3.55 -37.72 -2.47
C HIS A 552 -3.30 -36.20 -2.31
N GLY A 553 -2.04 -35.84 -2.14
CA GLY A 553 -1.55 -34.46 -2.22
C GLY A 553 -1.08 -34.15 -3.64
N ALA A 554 -1.88 -33.38 -4.40
CA ALA A 554 -1.61 -33.04 -5.81
C ALA A 554 -0.25 -32.37 -6.08
N HIS A 555 0.31 -31.69 -5.07
CA HIS A 555 1.59 -30.98 -5.20
C HIS A 555 2.77 -31.78 -4.65
N GLY A 556 2.53 -32.67 -3.70
CA GLY A 556 3.58 -33.44 -3.02
C GLY A 556 3.14 -33.91 -1.64
N SER A 557 3.85 -34.90 -1.12
CA SER A 557 3.70 -35.40 0.26
C SER A 557 4.95 -36.18 0.72
N PRO A 558 5.29 -36.18 2.02
CA PRO A 558 6.32 -37.04 2.59
C PRO A 558 5.99 -38.54 2.51
N HIS A 559 4.73 -38.90 2.29
CA HIS A 559 4.31 -40.29 2.23
C HIS A 559 4.45 -40.87 0.81
N ALA A 560 4.62 -42.20 0.73
CA ALA A 560 4.65 -42.91 -0.55
C ALA A 560 3.37 -42.65 -1.36
N ALA A 561 3.46 -42.73 -2.70
CA ALA A 561 2.36 -42.44 -3.62
C ALA A 561 1.67 -41.07 -3.40
N LEU A 562 2.37 -40.12 -2.79
CA LEU A 562 1.87 -38.77 -2.48
C LEU A 562 0.62 -38.76 -1.58
N LEU A 563 0.46 -39.74 -0.70
CA LEU A 563 -0.68 -39.79 0.22
C LEU A 563 -0.69 -38.64 1.23
N LYS A 564 -1.85 -38.06 1.55
CA LYS A 564 -1.96 -36.96 2.52
C LYS A 564 -1.51 -37.34 3.94
N LYS A 565 -1.60 -38.62 4.29
CA LYS A 565 -1.15 -39.23 5.55
C LYS A 565 -0.56 -40.60 5.28
N GLY A 566 0.30 -41.09 6.17
CA GLY A 566 0.77 -42.47 6.15
C GLY A 566 -0.34 -43.45 6.50
N GLN A 567 -0.20 -44.70 6.04
CA GLN A 567 -1.04 -45.80 6.53
C GLN A 567 -0.58 -46.22 7.93
N PRO A 568 -1.51 -46.65 8.81
CA PRO A 568 -2.95 -46.84 8.58
C PRO A 568 -3.79 -45.57 8.79
N MET A 569 -3.19 -44.49 9.30
CA MET A 569 -3.89 -43.28 9.74
C MET A 569 -4.67 -42.55 8.63
N LEU A 570 -4.25 -42.68 7.37
CA LEU A 570 -5.02 -42.16 6.24
C LEU A 570 -6.42 -42.80 6.17
N CYS A 571 -6.47 -44.12 6.23
CA CYS A 571 -7.72 -44.89 6.10
C CYS A 571 -8.59 -44.71 7.34
N LEU A 572 -7.99 -44.76 8.54
CA LEU A 572 -8.69 -44.62 9.81
C LEU A 572 -9.32 -43.23 10.03
N ALA A 573 -8.92 -42.23 9.25
CA ALA A 573 -9.58 -40.92 9.27
C ALA A 573 -11.06 -41.02 8.87
N CYS A 574 -11.41 -41.97 7.98
CA CYS A 574 -12.78 -42.23 7.53
C CYS A 574 -13.32 -43.55 8.12
N HIS A 575 -12.49 -44.59 8.24
CA HIS A 575 -12.87 -45.89 8.81
C HIS A 575 -12.77 -45.88 10.35
N ARG A 576 -13.60 -45.04 10.98
CA ARG A 576 -13.56 -44.78 12.43
C ARG A 576 -13.96 -45.99 13.27
N ASP A 577 -14.72 -46.93 12.70
CA ASP A 577 -15.16 -48.13 13.41
C ASP A 577 -13.97 -49.07 13.66
N VAL A 578 -13.12 -49.28 12.65
CA VAL A 578 -11.84 -50.00 12.80
C VAL A 578 -10.96 -49.32 13.86
N ALA A 579 -10.83 -48.00 13.80
CA ALA A 579 -10.06 -47.23 14.79
C ALA A 579 -10.64 -47.31 16.22
N ARG A 580 -11.95 -47.50 16.36
CA ARG A 580 -12.62 -47.67 17.67
C ARG A 580 -12.28 -49.04 18.26
N PHE A 581 -12.30 -50.10 17.45
CA PHE A 581 -11.94 -51.44 17.90
C PHE A 581 -10.50 -51.52 18.38
N TRP A 582 -9.56 -50.93 17.63
CA TRP A 582 -8.13 -50.98 18.00
C TRP A 582 -7.79 -50.24 19.30
N ARG A 583 -8.62 -49.30 19.74
CA ARG A 583 -8.42 -48.60 21.02
C ARG A 583 -8.80 -49.44 22.24
N LYS A 584 -9.74 -50.38 22.07
CA LYS A 584 -10.32 -51.16 23.17
C LYS A 584 -9.92 -52.64 23.14
N GLY A 585 -9.41 -53.13 22.01
CA GLY A 585 -9.05 -54.52 21.79
C GLY A 585 -7.68 -54.67 21.14
N VAL A 586 -7.51 -55.71 20.33
CA VAL A 586 -6.26 -56.09 19.67
C VAL A 586 -6.37 -55.85 18.17
N ALA A 587 -5.45 -55.07 17.62
CA ALA A 587 -5.35 -54.85 16.18
C ALA A 587 -4.61 -56.02 15.50
N HIS A 588 -5.10 -56.44 14.33
CA HIS A 588 -4.43 -57.45 13.53
C HIS A 588 -3.13 -56.88 12.94
N ARG A 589 -1.98 -57.51 13.24
CA ARG A 589 -0.64 -56.93 12.94
C ARG A 589 -0.44 -56.49 11.47
N PRO A 590 -0.88 -57.25 10.45
CA PRO A 590 -0.81 -56.80 9.05
C PRO A 590 -1.62 -55.52 8.79
N ALA A 591 -2.82 -55.43 9.36
CA ALA A 591 -3.71 -54.28 9.18
C ALA A 591 -3.14 -52.99 9.79
N VAL A 592 -2.29 -53.09 10.82
CA VAL A 592 -1.61 -51.94 11.44
C VAL A 592 -0.49 -51.39 10.56
N ARG A 593 0.07 -52.20 9.65
CA ARG A 593 1.24 -51.81 8.85
C ARG A 593 0.85 -51.27 7.48
N ASP A 594 0.03 -51.99 6.73
CA ASP A 594 -0.33 -51.63 5.36
C ASP A 594 -1.67 -52.27 4.97
N CYS A 595 -2.69 -51.43 4.87
CA CYS A 595 -4.02 -51.82 4.42
C CYS A 595 -3.99 -52.33 2.97
N GLY A 596 -3.02 -51.88 2.17
CA GLY A 596 -2.84 -52.22 0.76
C GLY A 596 -2.51 -53.69 0.49
N GLN A 597 -2.08 -54.43 1.52
CA GLN A 597 -1.82 -55.86 1.40
C GLN A 597 -3.10 -56.66 1.13
N CYS A 598 -4.22 -56.19 1.70
CA CYS A 598 -5.51 -56.83 1.60
C CYS A 598 -6.50 -56.04 0.75
N HIS A 599 -6.40 -54.70 0.72
CA HIS A 599 -7.31 -53.82 0.01
C HIS A 599 -6.67 -53.10 -1.18
N ALA A 600 -7.33 -53.14 -2.33
CA ALA A 600 -7.04 -52.29 -3.48
C ALA A 600 -7.77 -50.95 -3.32
N ALA A 601 -7.06 -49.93 -2.82
CA ALA A 601 -7.65 -48.64 -2.45
C ALA A 601 -8.32 -47.89 -3.63
N HIS A 602 -7.95 -48.20 -4.88
CA HIS A 602 -8.57 -47.63 -6.08
C HIS A 602 -9.81 -48.40 -6.57
N GLY A 603 -10.05 -49.60 -6.02
CA GLY A 603 -11.14 -50.49 -6.42
C GLY A 603 -10.63 -51.88 -6.79
N SER A 604 -11.53 -52.86 -6.75
CA SER A 604 -11.22 -54.22 -7.17
C SER A 604 -12.44 -54.90 -7.80
N ARG A 605 -12.27 -56.13 -8.28
CA ARG A 605 -13.40 -56.98 -8.73
C ARG A 605 -14.06 -57.77 -7.59
N ILE A 606 -13.52 -57.67 -6.39
CA ILE A 606 -13.92 -58.44 -5.21
C ILE A 606 -14.58 -57.50 -4.21
N SER A 607 -15.69 -57.95 -3.62
CA SER A 607 -16.41 -57.17 -2.59
C SER A 607 -15.48 -56.79 -1.43
N GLY A 608 -15.69 -55.62 -0.85
CA GLY A 608 -14.79 -55.07 0.17
C GLY A 608 -13.44 -54.59 -0.37
N ILE A 609 -13.36 -54.32 -1.68
CA ILE A 609 -12.16 -53.84 -2.39
C ILE A 609 -10.93 -54.72 -2.15
N LEU A 610 -11.10 -56.05 -2.06
CA LEU A 610 -10.02 -56.96 -1.72
C LEU A 610 -9.08 -57.25 -2.90
N THR A 611 -7.79 -57.43 -2.62
CA THR A 611 -6.77 -57.79 -3.64
C THR A 611 -6.87 -59.25 -4.08
N ALA A 612 -7.44 -60.14 -3.25
CA ALA A 612 -7.81 -61.52 -3.58
C ALA A 612 -8.94 -62.00 -2.65
N ARG A 613 -9.47 -63.21 -2.89
CA ARG A 613 -10.49 -63.82 -2.01
C ARG A 613 -9.93 -64.06 -0.60
N ALA A 614 -10.78 -63.94 0.43
CA ALA A 614 -10.36 -63.81 1.83
C ALA A 614 -9.45 -64.95 2.32
N GLY A 615 -9.78 -66.22 2.04
CA GLY A 615 -8.93 -67.35 2.48
C GLY A 615 -7.65 -67.49 1.68
N ILE A 616 -7.60 -67.05 0.42
CA ILE A 616 -6.33 -66.95 -0.33
C ILE A 616 -5.45 -65.86 0.30
N LEU A 617 -6.04 -64.72 0.69
CA LEU A 617 -5.28 -63.67 1.39
C LEU A 617 -4.75 -64.15 2.74
N CYS A 618 -5.59 -64.79 3.55
CA CYS A 618 -5.20 -65.27 4.88
C CYS A 618 -4.13 -66.36 4.79
N SER A 619 -4.25 -67.28 3.84
CA SER A 619 -3.32 -68.41 3.70
C SER A 619 -1.90 -68.00 3.27
N ARG A 620 -1.70 -66.77 2.76
CA ARG A 620 -0.36 -66.22 2.49
C ARG A 620 0.48 -66.02 3.76
N CYS A 621 -0.18 -65.89 4.92
CA CYS A 621 0.49 -65.69 6.20
C CYS A 621 0.13 -66.75 7.24
N HIS A 622 -1.04 -67.38 7.13
CA HIS A 622 -1.51 -68.43 8.04
C HIS A 622 -1.43 -69.80 7.40
N LYS A 623 -0.82 -70.77 8.09
CA LYS A 623 -0.76 -72.18 7.67
C LYS A 623 -2.08 -72.88 7.94
N VAL A 624 -3.11 -72.60 7.13
CA VAL A 624 -4.52 -73.02 7.32
C VAL A 624 -4.78 -74.53 7.30
N ASN A 625 -3.77 -75.35 7.00
CA ASN A 625 -3.85 -76.82 6.98
C ASN A 625 -2.97 -77.51 8.02
N ASP A 626 -2.28 -76.74 8.87
CA ASP A 626 -1.41 -77.30 9.90
C ASP A 626 -2.21 -77.96 11.04
N ARG A 627 -1.63 -78.97 11.69
CA ARG A 627 -2.29 -79.72 12.79
C ARG A 627 -2.65 -78.80 13.94
N GLU A 628 -1.78 -77.86 14.29
CA GLU A 628 -2.05 -76.88 15.34
C GLU A 628 -3.20 -75.94 14.97
N PHE A 629 -3.26 -75.49 13.70
CA PHE A 629 -4.35 -74.65 13.22
C PHE A 629 -5.70 -75.37 13.33
N VAL A 630 -5.77 -76.63 12.87
CA VAL A 630 -7.00 -77.44 12.93
C VAL A 630 -7.40 -77.73 14.38
N ALA A 631 -6.45 -77.98 15.27
CA ALA A 631 -6.72 -78.18 16.70
C ALA A 631 -7.32 -76.91 17.35
N ARG A 632 -6.77 -75.73 17.05
CA ARG A 632 -7.29 -74.43 17.54
C ARG A 632 -8.68 -74.08 16.99
N HIS A 633 -9.08 -74.71 15.89
CA HIS A 633 -10.42 -74.57 15.29
C HIS A 633 -11.32 -75.78 15.57
N HIS A 634 -11.06 -76.52 16.65
CA HIS A 634 -11.89 -77.65 17.10
C HIS A 634 -12.11 -78.72 16.02
N GLY A 635 -11.08 -79.02 15.24
CA GLY A 635 -11.13 -80.02 14.17
C GLY A 635 -11.75 -79.52 12.86
N ILE A 636 -12.23 -78.28 12.81
CA ILE A 636 -12.91 -77.72 11.63
C ILE A 636 -11.87 -77.15 10.66
N ARG A 637 -12.01 -77.51 9.37
CA ARG A 637 -11.29 -76.87 8.26
C ARG A 637 -12.20 -75.83 7.59
N PRO A 638 -12.03 -74.53 7.87
CA PRO A 638 -12.83 -73.48 7.25
C PRO A 638 -12.60 -73.44 5.74
N GLY A 639 -13.66 -73.18 4.98
CA GLY A 639 -13.58 -73.01 3.53
C GLY A 639 -12.83 -71.72 3.14
N PRO A 640 -12.32 -71.63 1.90
CA PRO A 640 -11.43 -70.56 1.43
C PRO A 640 -12.06 -69.15 1.38
N ASP A 641 -13.34 -68.97 1.71
CA ASP A 641 -13.98 -67.65 1.82
C ASP A 641 -14.58 -67.40 3.22
N SER A 642 -14.46 -68.34 4.14
CA SER A 642 -15.20 -68.33 5.41
C SER A 642 -14.44 -67.69 6.59
N CYS A 643 -13.16 -67.37 6.45
CA CYS A 643 -12.37 -66.86 7.57
C CYS A 643 -12.98 -65.59 8.19
N VAL A 644 -13.51 -64.70 7.34
CA VAL A 644 -14.10 -63.42 7.75
C VAL A 644 -15.57 -63.50 8.15
N SER A 645 -16.18 -64.69 8.19
CA SER A 645 -17.53 -64.85 8.75
C SER A 645 -17.52 -64.92 10.27
N CYS A 646 -16.40 -65.33 10.85
CA CYS A 646 -16.22 -65.50 12.29
C CYS A 646 -15.15 -64.55 12.85
N HIS A 647 -14.12 -64.23 12.06
CA HIS A 647 -13.05 -63.32 12.46
C HIS A 647 -13.19 -61.95 11.80
N ASP A 648 -12.87 -60.90 12.55
CA ASP A 648 -12.61 -59.58 11.98
C ASP A 648 -11.13 -59.49 11.57
N ALA A 649 -10.89 -59.42 10.26
CA ALA A 649 -9.56 -59.34 9.68
C ALA A 649 -8.77 -58.07 10.08
N HIS A 650 -9.43 -57.07 10.68
CA HIS A 650 -8.78 -55.85 11.16
C HIS A 650 -8.40 -55.92 12.63
N GLY A 651 -9.12 -56.66 13.47
CA GLY A 651 -8.90 -56.69 14.91
C GLY A 651 -10.13 -57.12 15.71
N GLY A 652 -9.95 -57.62 16.93
CA GLY A 652 -11.04 -58.07 17.80
C GLY A 652 -10.84 -57.67 19.27
N PRO A 653 -11.77 -58.01 20.18
CA PRO A 653 -11.65 -57.72 21.61
C PRO A 653 -10.48 -58.47 22.27
N ASP A 654 -10.09 -59.63 21.72
CA ASP A 654 -9.02 -60.48 22.20
C ASP A 654 -8.09 -60.92 21.06
N ARG A 655 -7.05 -61.70 21.39
CA ARG A 655 -6.04 -62.19 20.44
C ARG A 655 -6.57 -63.20 19.42
N GLY A 656 -7.77 -63.75 19.62
CA GLY A 656 -8.46 -64.63 18.68
C GLY A 656 -9.15 -63.89 17.52
N LEU A 657 -9.23 -62.55 17.59
CA LEU A 657 -9.80 -61.69 16.54
C LEU A 657 -11.23 -62.05 16.14
N LEU A 658 -12.00 -62.62 17.07
CA LEU A 658 -13.41 -62.95 16.85
C LEU A 658 -14.26 -61.68 16.87
N TYR A 659 -15.39 -61.70 16.17
CA TYR A 659 -16.38 -60.63 16.30
C TYR A 659 -16.88 -60.53 17.75
N PRO A 660 -17.16 -59.31 18.26
CA PRO A 660 -17.50 -59.07 19.66
C PRO A 660 -18.85 -59.65 20.10
N VAL A 661 -19.71 -60.02 19.14
CA VAL A 661 -21.03 -60.60 19.38
C VAL A 661 -21.05 -61.99 18.74
N GLY A 662 -21.15 -63.02 19.57
CA GLY A 662 -21.23 -64.42 19.14
C GLY A 662 -22.38 -65.13 19.84
N HIS A 663 -22.97 -66.12 19.19
CA HIS A 663 -24.01 -66.94 19.82
C HIS A 663 -23.39 -67.89 20.86
N ALA A 664 -24.13 -68.18 21.93
CA ALA A 664 -23.61 -68.92 23.08
C ALA A 664 -22.94 -70.28 22.74
N PRO A 665 -23.47 -71.11 21.81
CA PRO A 665 -22.77 -72.33 21.40
C PRO A 665 -21.38 -72.12 20.80
N PHE A 666 -21.16 -71.02 20.08
CA PHE A 666 -19.87 -70.69 19.48
C PHE A 666 -18.88 -70.20 20.54
N LEU A 667 -19.33 -69.32 21.44
CA LEU A 667 -18.50 -68.83 22.55
C LEU A 667 -18.08 -69.94 23.52
N LYS A 668 -18.88 -71.01 23.63
CA LYS A 668 -18.58 -72.19 24.46
C LYS A 668 -17.73 -73.25 23.73
N GLY A 669 -17.30 -73.01 22.48
CA GLY A 669 -16.55 -73.98 21.67
C GLY A 669 -17.37 -75.22 21.26
N THR A 670 -18.69 -75.19 21.45
CA THR A 670 -19.60 -76.29 21.16
C THR A 670 -20.13 -76.19 19.72
N CYS A 671 -19.27 -76.49 18.75
CA CYS A 671 -19.56 -76.35 17.33
C CYS A 671 -20.31 -77.57 16.72
N ALA A 672 -20.27 -78.72 17.40
CA ALA A 672 -20.83 -79.99 16.94
C ALA A 672 -22.34 -79.99 16.57
N PRO A 673 -23.22 -79.26 17.28
CA PRO A 673 -24.66 -79.24 16.95
C PRO A 673 -24.97 -78.67 15.55
N CYS A 674 -24.14 -77.74 15.07
CA CYS A 674 -24.35 -77.03 13.80
C CYS A 674 -23.42 -77.51 12.67
N HIS A 675 -22.30 -78.17 13.00
CA HIS A 675 -21.32 -78.70 12.05
C HIS A 675 -21.21 -80.23 12.07
N LYS A 676 -22.36 -80.90 11.98
CA LYS A 676 -22.45 -82.37 11.92
C LYS A 676 -21.61 -82.91 10.75
N GLY A 677 -20.59 -83.71 11.07
CA GLY A 677 -19.72 -84.39 10.08
C GLY A 677 -18.40 -83.69 9.71
N ARG A 678 -18.10 -82.48 10.23
CA ARG A 678 -16.81 -81.78 9.97
C ARG A 678 -15.91 -81.61 11.20
N ALA A 679 -16.44 -81.77 12.40
CA ALA A 679 -15.66 -81.95 13.62
C ALA A 679 -15.69 -83.44 13.96
N LYS A 680 -14.58 -84.17 13.78
CA LYS A 680 -14.43 -85.50 14.36
C LYS A 680 -13.75 -85.36 15.73
N LYS A 681 -14.21 -86.21 16.65
CA LYS A 681 -13.84 -86.33 18.08
C LYS A 681 -12.39 -85.98 18.37
#